data_AF-A0A6C0FBD7-F1
#
_entry.id   AF-A0A6C0FBD7-F1
#
_cell.length_a   1.000
_cell.length_b   1.000
_cell.length_c   1.000
_cell.angle_alpha   90.00
_cell.angle_beta   90.00
_cell.angle_gamma   90.00
#
_symmetry.space_group_name_H-M   'P 1'
#
loop_
_entity.id
_entity.type
_entity.pdbx_description
1 polymer ?
#
loop_
_entity_poly.entity_id
_entity_poly.type
_entity_poly.pdbx_seq_one_letter_code
_entity_poly.pdbx_strand_id
1 'polypeptide(L)'
;MRKQIINALEELEKVGKMKGEVFKGVMYRRAVEAIRGYNKNINTFDDVEDALKTRFKDPKKILSKVKEMFETGKIEELERIKKDPKVEIIKILTSVPHIGPVKAKKLMEEHKIKNIEGLKNKRDLLTRGQKLGLNYYNDLINSKTLKTKRIPNEEIKEFEKKIKPIMSELEIEFVISGSYRRNAEYSGDIDILMTGKNKLKVLVDVLKKEGILKDSFSSGRTKWMGMAKIKRNIRRMDLMYIDKEEYPFALLYFTGSKEFNEAMRGYARKKGYTLNEHGIKHIDGKNVENEFKNEKDIFKFLGIEYHQPEERVEGKFKMPEVKAIKVASIKNSKVASVKAIKNKIDCLKGIGMGGYSVHMVREFAKEKGVNESGTKKDICERLFPENVVKGVFNVSKGVLLADTYKNTDPTGYYMSEKFDGIRAIWDGVKLVSRTNKVIQAPEWFTKWFPKDVALDGELYLGRGMFEETHSIVSKKEPINKEWKKVKYYVFDMPMVKAEFIERYEELKKVINKQCKQCMKDVNGECPFVTVKHSIVKSKKDMMEKFEKVIEKGGEGIMLRKENSMYVQKRTKDLLKVKKTDDAEAVIEGMIEGKGKDAGSMGALQVYLMKNEDKKFKIGTGFTANMRKQMWKNKENMVGKVVTFGYKGLTGKGIPRHPAFMRMRVNADT
;
A
#
# COMPACT_ATOMS: atom_id res chain seq x y z
N MET A 1 -27.08 -29.88 -10.93
CA MET A 1 -26.16 -30.08 -9.79
C MET A 1 -25.03 -29.04 -9.70
N ARG A 2 -24.11 -28.94 -10.68
CA ARG A 2 -22.96 -27.98 -10.66
C ARG A 2 -23.28 -26.56 -10.16
N LYS A 3 -24.31 -25.92 -10.72
CA LYS A 3 -24.74 -24.55 -10.35
C LYS A 3 -25.22 -24.46 -8.89
N GLN A 4 -25.91 -25.49 -8.39
CA GLN A 4 -26.38 -25.54 -7.00
C GLN A 4 -25.19 -25.63 -6.03
N ILE A 5 -24.20 -26.48 -6.33
CA ILE A 5 -22.97 -26.61 -5.53
C ILE A 5 -22.25 -25.27 -5.47
N ILE A 6 -22.03 -24.63 -6.63
CA ILE A 6 -21.36 -23.33 -6.71
C ILE A 6 -22.09 -22.29 -5.86
N ASN A 7 -23.42 -22.19 -6.01
CA ASN A 7 -24.21 -21.21 -5.25
C ASN A 7 -24.11 -21.44 -3.73
N ALA A 8 -24.21 -22.70 -3.28
CA ALA A 8 -24.11 -23.04 -1.86
C ALA A 8 -22.73 -22.70 -1.29
N LEU A 9 -21.65 -23.02 -2.01
CA LEU A 9 -20.29 -22.69 -1.58
C LEU A 9 -20.02 -21.18 -1.60
N GLU A 10 -20.58 -20.43 -2.55
CA GLU A 10 -20.51 -18.95 -2.56
C GLU A 10 -21.29 -18.33 -1.39
N GLU A 11 -22.42 -18.92 -0.98
CA GLU A 11 -23.13 -18.51 0.23
C GLU A 11 -22.28 -18.77 1.48
N LEU A 12 -21.66 -19.95 1.59
CA LEU A 12 -20.74 -20.27 2.68
C LEU A 12 -19.51 -19.34 2.71
N GLU A 13 -18.98 -18.91 1.55
CA GLU A 13 -17.95 -17.88 1.49
C GLU A 13 -18.42 -16.57 2.14
N LYS A 14 -19.62 -16.09 1.76
CA LYS A 14 -20.19 -14.84 2.28
C LYS A 14 -20.42 -14.93 3.78
N VAL A 15 -20.94 -16.07 4.25
CA VAL A 15 -21.12 -16.37 5.67
C VAL A 15 -19.80 -16.31 6.42
N GLY A 16 -18.74 -16.95 5.91
CA GLY A 16 -17.42 -16.90 6.52
C GLY A 16 -16.93 -15.46 6.69
N LYS A 17 -17.14 -14.60 5.68
CA LYS A 17 -16.80 -13.16 5.78
C LYS A 17 -17.64 -12.43 6.83
N MET A 18 -18.95 -12.72 6.91
CA MET A 18 -19.83 -12.09 7.91
C MET A 18 -19.45 -12.48 9.35
N LYS A 19 -19.03 -13.73 9.58
CA LYS A 19 -18.59 -14.23 10.88
C LYS A 19 -17.15 -13.85 11.25
N GLY A 20 -16.37 -13.30 10.32
CA GLY A 20 -14.94 -13.03 10.52
C GLY A 20 -14.04 -14.25 10.30
N GLU A 21 -14.59 -15.37 9.84
CA GLU A 21 -13.88 -16.61 9.48
C GLU A 21 -13.26 -16.49 8.06
N VAL A 22 -12.38 -15.52 7.87
CA VAL A 22 -11.83 -15.14 6.54
C VAL A 22 -11.17 -16.34 5.84
N PHE A 23 -10.43 -17.17 6.57
CA PHE A 23 -9.78 -18.36 6.01
C PHE A 23 -10.79 -19.36 5.47
N LYS A 24 -11.86 -19.65 6.23
CA LYS A 24 -12.92 -20.59 5.82
C LYS A 24 -13.61 -20.10 4.55
N GLY A 25 -13.93 -18.80 4.46
CA GLY A 25 -14.50 -18.20 3.26
C GLY A 25 -13.58 -18.31 2.03
N VAL A 26 -12.27 -18.09 2.21
CA VAL A 26 -11.28 -18.26 1.13
C VAL A 26 -11.22 -19.71 0.62
N MET A 27 -11.37 -20.70 1.50
CA MET A 27 -11.38 -22.11 1.09
C MET A 27 -12.60 -22.45 0.22
N TYR A 28 -13.79 -21.96 0.57
CA TYR A 28 -14.99 -22.14 -0.27
C TYR A 28 -14.86 -21.41 -1.61
N ARG A 29 -14.28 -20.21 -1.65
CA ARG A 29 -13.99 -19.52 -2.91
C ARG A 29 -13.08 -20.35 -3.82
N ARG A 30 -12.00 -20.91 -3.27
CA ARG A 30 -11.09 -21.79 -4.02
C ARG A 30 -11.77 -23.05 -4.53
N ALA A 31 -12.72 -23.59 -3.77
CA ALA A 31 -13.54 -24.73 -4.17
C ALA A 31 -14.43 -24.38 -5.37
N VAL A 32 -15.12 -23.23 -5.31
CA VAL A 32 -15.91 -22.71 -6.43
C VAL A 32 -15.05 -22.53 -7.68
N GLU A 33 -13.86 -21.93 -7.55
CA GLU A 33 -12.95 -21.74 -8.68
C GLU A 33 -12.46 -23.08 -9.27
N ALA A 34 -12.22 -24.10 -8.45
CA ALA A 34 -11.85 -25.44 -8.92
C ALA A 34 -13.02 -26.11 -9.68
N ILE A 35 -14.23 -26.00 -9.14
CA ILE A 35 -15.45 -26.54 -9.75
C ILE A 35 -15.78 -25.81 -11.05
N ARG A 36 -15.60 -24.48 -11.14
CA ARG A 36 -15.77 -23.71 -12.39
C ARG A 36 -14.74 -24.09 -13.46
N GLY A 37 -13.50 -24.29 -13.05
CA GLY A 37 -12.40 -24.66 -13.96
C GLY A 37 -12.40 -26.13 -14.39
N TYR A 38 -13.33 -26.95 -13.90
CA TYR A 38 -13.40 -28.36 -14.27
C TYR A 38 -14.04 -28.56 -15.65
N ASN A 39 -13.34 -29.22 -16.56
CA ASN A 39 -13.75 -29.33 -17.96
C ASN A 39 -14.80 -30.43 -18.22
N LYS A 40 -15.05 -31.32 -17.26
CA LYS A 40 -16.06 -32.38 -17.38
C LYS A 40 -17.38 -31.93 -16.75
N ASN A 41 -18.46 -32.63 -17.11
CA ASN A 41 -19.75 -32.47 -16.44
C ASN A 41 -19.63 -32.91 -14.97
N ILE A 42 -20.42 -32.27 -14.10
CA ILE A 42 -20.49 -32.59 -12.67
C ILE A 42 -21.90 -33.07 -12.38
N ASN A 43 -22.05 -34.39 -12.38
CA ASN A 43 -23.31 -35.10 -12.17
C ASN A 43 -23.28 -35.93 -10.89
N THR A 44 -22.12 -36.47 -10.51
CA THR A 44 -21.91 -37.29 -9.31
C THR A 44 -21.12 -36.56 -8.24
N PHE A 45 -21.08 -37.13 -7.03
CA PHE A 45 -20.21 -36.66 -5.95
C PHE A 45 -18.72 -36.81 -6.33
N ASP A 46 -18.36 -37.93 -6.96
CA ASP A 46 -16.99 -38.22 -7.38
C ASP A 46 -16.47 -37.21 -8.40
N ASP A 47 -17.34 -36.72 -9.31
CA ASP A 47 -16.98 -35.64 -10.25
C ASP A 47 -16.55 -34.35 -9.50
N VAL A 48 -17.19 -34.06 -8.36
CA VAL A 48 -16.83 -32.90 -7.53
C VAL A 48 -15.52 -33.15 -6.79
N GLU A 49 -15.31 -34.37 -6.29
CA GLU A 49 -14.06 -34.76 -5.66
C GLU A 49 -12.88 -34.63 -6.61
N ASP A 50 -13.01 -35.12 -7.83
CA ASP A 50 -12.02 -34.96 -8.89
C ASP A 50 -11.76 -33.49 -9.20
N ALA A 51 -12.82 -32.69 -9.35
CA ALA A 51 -12.69 -31.25 -9.56
C ALA A 51 -11.92 -30.56 -8.43
N LEU A 52 -12.18 -30.91 -7.17
CA LEU A 52 -11.50 -30.32 -6.01
C LEU A 52 -10.04 -30.80 -5.89
N LYS A 53 -9.73 -32.06 -6.22
CA LYS A 53 -8.36 -32.59 -6.21
C LYS A 53 -7.41 -31.83 -7.15
N THR A 54 -7.95 -31.17 -8.20
CA THR A 54 -7.14 -30.29 -9.07
C THR A 54 -6.45 -29.14 -8.32
N ARG A 55 -6.99 -28.73 -7.16
CA ARG A 55 -6.55 -27.53 -6.44
C ARG A 55 -6.30 -27.74 -4.95
N PHE A 56 -6.75 -28.86 -4.39
CA PHE A 56 -6.63 -29.20 -2.98
C PHE A 56 -5.94 -30.55 -2.82
N LYS A 57 -4.94 -30.61 -1.93
CA LYS A 57 -4.33 -31.89 -1.53
C LYS A 57 -5.27 -32.74 -0.69
N ASP A 58 -6.05 -32.11 0.19
CA ASP A 58 -7.04 -32.77 1.05
C ASP A 58 -8.32 -31.88 1.17
N PRO A 59 -9.36 -32.13 0.36
CA PRO A 59 -10.61 -31.38 0.40
C PRO A 59 -11.69 -31.94 1.35
N LYS A 60 -11.37 -32.84 2.29
CA LYS A 60 -12.35 -33.54 3.17
C LYS A 60 -13.47 -32.66 3.76
N LYS A 61 -13.13 -31.49 4.30
CA LYS A 61 -14.12 -30.58 4.94
C LYS A 61 -15.07 -29.91 3.95
N ILE A 62 -14.64 -29.72 2.70
CA ILE A 62 -15.50 -29.19 1.64
C ILE A 62 -16.35 -30.33 1.09
N LEU A 63 -15.74 -31.49 0.89
CA LEU A 63 -16.43 -32.69 0.45
C LEU A 63 -17.54 -33.13 1.40
N SER A 64 -17.34 -33.02 2.72
CA SER A 64 -18.43 -33.34 3.66
C SER A 64 -19.66 -32.45 3.48
N LYS A 65 -19.46 -31.16 3.17
CA LYS A 65 -20.56 -30.22 2.87
C LYS A 65 -21.21 -30.49 1.51
N VAL A 66 -20.42 -30.86 0.51
CA VAL A 66 -20.95 -31.24 -0.80
C VAL A 66 -21.75 -32.54 -0.68
N LYS A 67 -21.23 -33.52 0.07
CA LYS A 67 -21.90 -34.81 0.33
C LYS A 67 -23.25 -34.60 1.00
N GLU A 68 -23.28 -33.79 2.05
CA GLU A 68 -24.52 -33.37 2.72
C GLU A 68 -25.55 -32.81 1.72
N MET A 69 -25.11 -32.00 0.76
CA MET A 69 -25.98 -31.43 -0.26
C MET A 69 -26.46 -32.46 -1.30
N PHE A 70 -25.65 -33.47 -1.64
CA PHE A 70 -26.08 -34.57 -2.50
C PHE A 70 -27.09 -35.49 -1.80
N GLU A 71 -26.87 -35.78 -0.51
CA GLU A 71 -27.72 -36.68 0.27
C GLU A 71 -29.05 -36.03 0.67
N THR A 72 -29.03 -34.75 1.04
CA THR A 72 -30.19 -34.07 1.64
C THR A 72 -30.78 -32.96 0.76
N GLY A 73 -30.10 -32.58 -0.33
CA GLY A 73 -30.46 -31.42 -1.16
C GLY A 73 -30.10 -30.06 -0.55
N LYS A 74 -29.58 -30.01 0.68
CA LYS A 74 -29.29 -28.78 1.43
C LYS A 74 -28.02 -28.88 2.25
N ILE A 75 -27.59 -27.75 2.81
CA ILE A 75 -26.51 -27.69 3.81
C ILE A 75 -27.12 -27.12 5.09
N GLU A 76 -27.22 -27.92 6.14
CA GLU A 76 -27.90 -27.56 7.39
C GLU A 76 -27.29 -26.32 8.05
N GLU A 77 -25.97 -26.12 7.91
CA GLU A 77 -25.32 -24.89 8.37
C GLU A 77 -25.89 -23.65 7.67
N LEU A 78 -26.17 -23.70 6.36
CA LEU A 78 -26.78 -22.58 5.64
C LEU A 78 -28.24 -22.39 6.05
N GLU A 79 -28.99 -23.46 6.25
CA GLU A 79 -30.40 -23.38 6.66
C GLU A 79 -30.56 -22.75 8.06
N ARG A 80 -29.70 -23.14 9.02
CA ARG A 80 -29.67 -22.50 10.35
C ARG A 80 -29.33 -21.01 10.25
N ILE A 81 -28.38 -20.66 9.39
CA ILE A 81 -27.93 -19.27 9.20
C ILE A 81 -28.99 -18.42 8.49
N LYS A 82 -29.76 -19.00 7.56
CA LYS A 82 -30.89 -18.31 6.92
C LYS A 82 -32.00 -17.99 7.92
N LYS A 83 -32.20 -18.83 8.94
CA LYS A 83 -33.18 -18.63 10.01
C LYS A 83 -32.70 -17.68 11.13
N ASP A 84 -31.42 -17.30 11.17
CA ASP A 84 -30.89 -16.41 12.20
C ASP A 84 -31.30 -14.95 11.91
N PRO A 85 -32.12 -14.31 12.76
CA PRO A 85 -32.56 -12.92 12.56
C PRO A 85 -31.39 -11.93 12.48
N LYS A 86 -30.26 -12.23 13.12
CA LYS A 86 -29.05 -11.37 13.06
C LYS A 86 -28.48 -11.32 11.65
N VAL A 87 -28.52 -12.44 10.93
CA VAL A 87 -28.01 -12.53 9.56
C VAL A 87 -28.90 -11.75 8.61
N GLU A 88 -30.22 -11.80 8.81
CA GLU A 88 -31.17 -10.99 8.04
C GLU A 88 -30.92 -9.49 8.23
N ILE A 89 -30.77 -9.04 9.49
CA ILE A 89 -30.44 -7.65 9.80
C ILE A 89 -29.12 -7.24 9.14
N ILE A 90 -28.08 -8.06 9.24
CA ILE A 90 -26.78 -7.78 8.61
C ILE A 90 -26.92 -7.68 7.09
N LYS A 91 -27.74 -8.53 6.44
CA LYS A 91 -28.02 -8.44 5.00
C LYS A 91 -28.72 -7.13 4.64
N ILE A 92 -29.72 -6.71 5.41
CA ILE A 92 -30.42 -5.43 5.21
C ILE A 92 -29.47 -4.25 5.35
N LEU A 93 -28.61 -4.25 6.37
CA LEU A 93 -27.70 -3.13 6.60
C LEU A 93 -26.55 -3.10 5.58
N THR A 94 -26.07 -4.26 5.12
CA THR A 94 -25.00 -4.33 4.11
C THR A 94 -25.49 -4.08 2.69
N SER A 95 -26.80 -4.08 2.43
CA SER A 95 -27.34 -3.67 1.12
C SER A 95 -27.19 -2.17 0.87
N VAL A 96 -27.03 -1.37 1.93
CA VAL A 96 -26.71 0.06 1.82
C VAL A 96 -25.27 0.22 1.31
N PRO A 97 -25.04 0.93 0.19
CA PRO A 97 -23.70 1.14 -0.33
C PRO A 97 -22.75 1.71 0.74
N HIS A 98 -21.51 1.21 0.77
CA HIS A 98 -20.45 1.57 1.73
C HIS A 98 -20.65 1.07 3.17
N ILE A 99 -21.71 0.30 3.48
CA ILE A 99 -21.82 -0.43 4.74
C ILE A 99 -21.35 -1.87 4.55
N GLY A 100 -20.20 -2.20 5.15
CA GLY A 100 -19.68 -3.57 5.17
C GLY A 100 -20.16 -4.39 6.39
N PRO A 101 -19.95 -5.72 6.41
CA PRO A 101 -20.43 -6.62 7.47
C PRO A 101 -20.00 -6.20 8.88
N VAL A 102 -18.76 -5.72 9.05
CA VAL A 102 -18.24 -5.27 10.35
C VAL A 102 -19.04 -4.08 10.89
N LYS A 103 -19.32 -3.08 10.04
CA LYS A 103 -20.10 -1.91 10.44
C LYS A 103 -21.57 -2.28 10.64
N ALA A 104 -22.14 -3.14 9.81
CA ALA A 104 -23.51 -3.64 9.98
C ALA A 104 -23.69 -4.37 11.32
N LYS A 105 -22.76 -5.26 11.67
CA LYS A 105 -22.75 -5.96 12.97
C LYS A 105 -22.69 -4.97 14.13
N LYS A 106 -21.79 -3.98 14.06
CA LYS A 106 -21.68 -2.90 15.06
C LYS A 106 -23.00 -2.12 15.23
N LEU A 107 -23.62 -1.71 14.12
CA LEU A 107 -24.89 -0.98 14.13
C LEU A 107 -26.04 -1.80 14.76
N MET A 108 -26.07 -3.09 14.48
CA MET A 108 -27.06 -4.02 15.06
C MET A 108 -26.82 -4.27 16.56
N GLU A 109 -25.58 -4.59 16.96
CA GLU A 109 -25.29 -5.04 18.33
C GLU A 109 -25.23 -3.89 19.33
N GLU A 110 -24.50 -2.82 19.01
CA GLU A 110 -24.26 -1.68 19.91
C GLU A 110 -25.39 -0.66 19.85
N HIS A 111 -25.97 -0.43 18.67
CA HIS A 111 -26.97 0.62 18.46
C HIS A 111 -28.39 0.09 18.21
N LYS A 112 -28.58 -1.23 18.27
CA LYS A 112 -29.87 -1.93 18.10
C LYS A 112 -30.60 -1.58 16.79
N ILE A 113 -29.85 -1.20 15.75
CA ILE A 113 -30.42 -0.87 14.43
C ILE A 113 -30.72 -2.17 13.69
N LYS A 114 -31.99 -2.38 13.34
CA LYS A 114 -32.46 -3.62 12.70
C LYS A 114 -32.86 -3.46 11.23
N ASN A 115 -33.09 -2.24 10.76
CA ASN A 115 -33.61 -1.97 9.43
C ASN A 115 -33.15 -0.62 8.89
N ILE A 116 -33.51 -0.31 7.64
CA ILE A 116 -33.14 0.93 6.95
C ILE A 116 -33.72 2.17 7.65
N GLU A 117 -34.89 2.06 8.28
CA GLU A 117 -35.52 3.20 8.97
C GLU A 117 -34.77 3.57 10.25
N GLY A 118 -34.39 2.58 11.06
CA GLY A 118 -33.49 2.80 12.20
C GLY A 118 -32.16 3.41 11.78
N LEU A 119 -31.66 3.05 10.60
CA LEU A 119 -30.45 3.62 10.02
C LEU A 119 -30.63 5.10 9.60
N LYS A 120 -31.80 5.48 9.08
CA LYS A 120 -32.15 6.88 8.76
C LYS A 120 -32.27 7.74 10.02
N ASN A 121 -32.79 7.18 11.10
CA ASN A 121 -32.96 7.89 12.37
C ASN A 121 -31.64 8.11 13.12
N LYS A 122 -30.62 7.27 12.86
CA LYS A 122 -29.28 7.35 13.48
C LYS A 122 -28.19 7.65 12.44
N ARG A 123 -28.46 8.63 11.58
CA ARG A 123 -27.54 9.06 10.50
C ARG A 123 -26.20 9.55 11.02
N ASP A 124 -26.14 10.10 12.22
CA ASP A 124 -24.93 10.55 12.91
C ASP A 124 -23.86 9.45 13.06
N LEU A 125 -24.28 8.18 13.16
CA LEU A 125 -23.39 7.02 13.25
C LEU A 125 -22.71 6.64 11.94
N LEU A 126 -23.07 7.28 10.82
CA LEU A 126 -22.62 6.93 9.47
C LEU A 126 -21.55 7.89 8.94
N THR A 127 -20.58 7.34 8.21
CA THR A 127 -19.61 8.16 7.48
C THR A 127 -20.27 8.89 6.30
N ARG A 128 -19.59 9.87 5.71
CA ARG A 128 -20.10 10.61 4.54
C ARG A 128 -20.53 9.68 3.40
N GLY A 129 -19.72 8.68 3.06
CA GLY A 129 -20.05 7.73 1.99
C GLY A 129 -21.25 6.84 2.33
N GLN A 130 -21.39 6.43 3.60
CA GLN A 130 -22.51 5.62 4.08
C GLN A 130 -23.82 6.42 4.10
N LYS A 131 -23.77 7.69 4.53
CA LYS A 131 -24.91 8.62 4.43
C LYS A 131 -25.36 8.77 2.98
N LEU A 132 -24.40 8.89 2.07
CA LEU A 132 -24.72 9.02 0.64
C LEU A 132 -25.33 7.75 0.07
N GLY A 133 -24.78 6.58 0.41
CA GLY A 133 -25.37 5.29 0.05
C GLY A 133 -26.81 5.14 0.58
N LEU A 134 -27.07 5.63 1.79
CA LEU A 134 -28.41 5.65 2.38
C LEU A 134 -29.36 6.64 1.70
N ASN A 135 -28.88 7.82 1.29
CA ASN A 135 -29.70 8.82 0.58
C ASN A 135 -30.25 8.26 -0.73
N TYR A 136 -29.42 7.55 -1.48
CA TYR A 136 -29.79 6.96 -2.78
C TYR A 136 -30.21 5.49 -2.67
N TYR A 137 -30.51 5.00 -1.47
CA TYR A 137 -30.82 3.59 -1.24
C TYR A 137 -31.96 3.10 -2.15
N ASN A 138 -33.06 3.86 -2.21
CA ASN A 138 -34.22 3.51 -3.01
C ASN A 138 -33.95 3.60 -4.52
N ASP A 139 -33.00 4.42 -4.97
CA ASP A 139 -32.62 4.52 -6.38
C ASP A 139 -31.72 3.37 -6.82
N LEU A 140 -30.89 2.88 -5.90
CA LEU A 140 -29.83 1.92 -6.20
C LEU A 140 -30.17 0.49 -5.83
N ILE A 141 -31.04 0.27 -4.82
CA ILE A 141 -31.31 -1.05 -4.25
C ILE A 141 -32.79 -1.39 -4.40
N ASN A 142 -33.09 -2.62 -4.80
CA ASN A 142 -34.43 -3.17 -4.73
C ASN A 142 -34.70 -3.61 -3.28
N SER A 143 -35.63 -2.95 -2.60
CA SER A 143 -35.91 -3.21 -1.18
C SER A 143 -36.39 -4.63 -0.88
N LYS A 144 -37.02 -5.32 -1.86
CA LYS A 144 -37.51 -6.70 -1.70
C LYS A 144 -36.37 -7.71 -1.81
N THR A 145 -35.47 -7.51 -2.77
CA THR A 145 -34.39 -8.48 -3.04
C THR A 145 -33.07 -8.12 -2.37
N LEU A 146 -32.95 -6.89 -1.86
CA LEU A 146 -31.73 -6.28 -1.30
C LEU A 146 -30.55 -6.24 -2.29
N LYS A 147 -30.83 -6.42 -3.59
CA LYS A 147 -29.82 -6.37 -4.67
C LYS A 147 -29.81 -5.00 -5.34
N THR A 148 -28.66 -4.66 -5.90
CA THR A 148 -28.52 -3.48 -6.77
C THR A 148 -29.50 -3.56 -7.93
N LYS A 149 -30.26 -2.49 -8.16
CA LYS A 149 -31.11 -2.30 -9.34
C LYS A 149 -30.22 -2.29 -10.57
N ARG A 150 -30.56 -3.12 -11.54
CA ARG A 150 -29.81 -3.22 -12.79
C ARG A 150 -30.21 -2.09 -13.74
N ILE A 151 -29.25 -1.63 -14.53
CA ILE A 151 -29.40 -0.54 -15.49
C ILE A 151 -29.65 -1.15 -16.88
N PRO A 152 -30.80 -0.92 -17.52
CA PRO A 152 -31.04 -1.37 -18.89
C PRO A 152 -30.03 -0.76 -19.87
N ASN A 153 -29.65 -1.51 -20.90
CA ASN A 153 -28.70 -1.07 -21.91
C ASN A 153 -29.13 0.26 -22.58
N GLU A 154 -30.42 0.42 -22.84
CA GLU A 154 -31.04 1.62 -23.43
C GLU A 154 -30.79 2.86 -22.57
N GLU A 155 -30.84 2.72 -21.25
CA GLU A 155 -30.58 3.82 -20.32
C GLU A 155 -29.12 4.29 -20.39
N ILE A 156 -28.17 3.36 -20.61
CA ILE A 156 -26.75 3.69 -20.79
C ILE A 156 -26.50 4.35 -22.15
N LYS A 157 -27.17 3.89 -23.21
CA LYS A 157 -27.17 4.55 -24.52
C LYS A 157 -27.64 6.00 -24.44
N GLU A 158 -28.65 6.28 -23.61
CA GLU A 158 -29.11 7.65 -23.35
C GLU A 158 -28.05 8.50 -22.65
N PHE A 159 -27.34 7.95 -21.66
CA PHE A 159 -26.19 8.62 -21.04
C PHE A 159 -25.10 8.91 -22.07
N GLU A 160 -24.73 7.91 -22.89
CA GLU A 160 -23.73 8.03 -23.94
C GLU A 160 -24.06 9.16 -24.92
N LYS A 161 -25.31 9.21 -25.40
CA LYS A 161 -25.80 10.26 -26.31
C LYS A 161 -25.66 11.66 -25.71
N LYS A 162 -25.84 11.82 -24.39
CA LYS A 162 -25.71 13.10 -23.70
C LYS A 162 -24.26 13.53 -23.47
N ILE A 163 -23.39 12.60 -23.09
CA ILE A 163 -22.00 12.94 -22.76
C ILE A 163 -21.11 13.06 -24.00
N LYS A 164 -21.47 12.38 -25.11
CA LYS A 164 -20.63 12.32 -26.32
C LYS A 164 -20.31 13.71 -26.91
N PRO A 165 -21.26 14.66 -27.04
CA PRO A 165 -20.95 16.02 -27.51
C PRO A 165 -19.96 16.74 -26.57
N ILE A 166 -20.15 16.62 -25.26
CA ILE A 166 -19.29 17.25 -24.23
C ILE A 166 -17.87 16.66 -24.28
N MET A 167 -17.77 15.33 -24.39
CA MET A 167 -16.47 14.66 -24.54
C MET A 167 -15.76 15.10 -25.82
N SER A 168 -16.50 15.26 -26.92
CA SER A 168 -15.95 15.72 -28.20
C SER A 168 -15.45 17.16 -28.13
N GLU A 169 -16.23 18.08 -27.53
CA GLU A 169 -15.82 19.48 -27.33
C GLU A 169 -14.57 19.58 -26.45
N LEU A 170 -14.47 18.71 -25.45
CA LEU A 170 -13.29 18.62 -24.59
C LEU A 170 -12.16 17.80 -25.22
N GLU A 171 -12.27 17.28 -26.44
CA GLU A 171 -11.26 16.42 -27.08
C GLU A 171 -10.85 15.22 -26.19
N ILE A 172 -11.82 14.60 -25.52
CA ILE A 172 -11.60 13.43 -24.67
C ILE A 172 -11.99 12.17 -25.44
N GLU A 173 -11.02 11.30 -25.66
CA GLU A 173 -11.28 9.94 -26.13
C GLU A 173 -11.84 9.11 -24.97
N PHE A 174 -12.98 8.44 -25.17
CA PHE A 174 -13.63 7.66 -24.14
C PHE A 174 -14.32 6.40 -24.65
N VAL A 175 -14.49 5.43 -23.75
CA VAL A 175 -15.29 4.22 -23.96
C VAL A 175 -16.08 3.93 -22.68
N ILE A 176 -17.38 3.65 -22.83
CA ILE A 176 -18.18 3.04 -21.76
C ILE A 176 -17.86 1.54 -21.74
N SER A 177 -17.30 1.08 -20.63
CA SER A 177 -16.72 -0.26 -20.48
C SER A 177 -17.68 -1.21 -19.74
N GLY A 178 -17.14 -2.25 -19.12
CA GLY A 178 -17.91 -3.17 -18.28
C GLY A 178 -18.94 -3.98 -19.05
N SER A 179 -20.07 -4.23 -18.41
CA SER A 179 -21.12 -5.09 -18.98
C SER A 179 -21.80 -4.48 -20.20
N TYR A 180 -21.85 -3.15 -20.28
CA TYR A 180 -22.36 -2.43 -21.44
C TYR A 180 -21.56 -2.74 -22.69
N ARG A 181 -20.22 -2.66 -22.61
CA ARG A 181 -19.33 -2.99 -23.74
C ARG A 181 -19.42 -4.44 -24.19
N ARG A 182 -19.80 -5.37 -23.30
CA ARG A 182 -20.05 -6.78 -23.65
C ARG A 182 -21.46 -7.04 -24.20
N ASN A 183 -22.19 -5.97 -24.54
CA ASN A 183 -23.57 -6.00 -25.01
C ASN A 183 -24.54 -6.74 -24.06
N ALA A 184 -24.32 -6.63 -22.74
CA ALA A 184 -25.27 -7.18 -21.78
C ALA A 184 -26.57 -6.35 -21.79
N GLU A 185 -27.71 -7.04 -21.70
CA GLU A 185 -29.04 -6.42 -21.60
C GLU A 185 -29.12 -5.47 -20.40
N TYR A 186 -28.41 -5.80 -19.31
CA TYR A 186 -28.33 -4.96 -18.13
C TYR A 186 -26.92 -4.83 -17.56
N SER A 187 -26.61 -3.68 -16.95
CA SER A 187 -25.37 -3.42 -16.20
C SER A 187 -25.62 -3.16 -14.71
N GLY A 188 -24.56 -3.19 -13.89
CA GLY A 188 -24.62 -2.83 -12.47
C GLY A 188 -24.41 -1.34 -12.22
N ASP A 189 -23.47 -0.76 -12.94
CA ASP A 189 -23.01 0.62 -12.92
C ASP A 189 -22.56 1.04 -14.33
N ILE A 190 -22.16 2.30 -14.47
CA ILE A 190 -21.67 2.90 -15.72
C ILE A 190 -20.19 3.23 -15.53
N ASP A 191 -19.31 2.42 -16.12
CA ASP A 191 -17.87 2.62 -16.10
C ASP A 191 -17.42 3.34 -17.37
N ILE A 192 -16.81 4.51 -17.26
CA ILE A 192 -16.31 5.28 -18.40
C ILE A 192 -14.80 5.42 -18.29
N LEU A 193 -14.08 4.85 -19.27
CA LEU A 193 -12.64 4.99 -19.39
C LEU A 193 -12.32 6.10 -20.38
N MET A 194 -11.38 6.96 -20.03
CA MET A 194 -10.93 8.08 -20.85
C MET A 194 -9.42 8.06 -21.00
N THR A 195 -8.91 8.57 -22.11
CA THR A 195 -7.47 8.74 -22.35
C THR A 195 -7.19 10.03 -23.14
N GLY A 196 -5.93 10.30 -23.47
CA GLY A 196 -5.51 11.50 -24.21
C GLY A 196 -4.91 12.58 -23.30
N LYS A 197 -5.48 13.79 -23.28
CA LYS A 197 -5.09 14.86 -22.34
C LYS A 197 -6.00 14.80 -21.11
N ASN A 198 -5.43 14.83 -19.91
CA ASN A 198 -6.23 14.75 -18.68
C ASN A 198 -7.04 16.03 -18.43
N LYS A 199 -8.30 16.01 -18.88
CA LYS A 199 -9.31 17.06 -18.67
C LYS A 199 -10.41 16.63 -17.69
N LEU A 200 -10.16 15.61 -16.86
CA LEU A 200 -11.17 15.02 -15.96
C LEU A 200 -11.85 16.06 -15.04
N LYS A 201 -11.07 16.97 -14.45
CA LYS A 201 -11.63 17.99 -13.55
C LYS A 201 -12.65 18.88 -14.28
N VAL A 202 -12.27 19.36 -15.47
CA VAL A 202 -13.12 20.20 -16.33
C VAL A 202 -14.39 19.44 -16.73
N LEU A 203 -14.24 18.19 -17.18
CA LEU A 203 -15.37 17.34 -17.52
C LEU A 203 -16.33 17.17 -16.34
N VAL A 204 -15.84 16.88 -15.13
CA VAL A 204 -16.68 16.73 -13.95
C VAL A 204 -17.45 18.01 -13.63
N ASP A 205 -16.81 19.17 -13.77
CA ASP A 205 -17.46 20.47 -13.52
C ASP A 205 -18.56 20.76 -14.56
N VAL A 206 -18.30 20.48 -15.84
CA VAL A 206 -19.29 20.59 -16.92
C VAL A 206 -20.47 19.64 -16.70
N LEU A 207 -20.21 18.35 -16.46
CA LEU A 207 -21.28 17.37 -16.28
C LEU A 207 -22.12 17.62 -15.01
N LYS A 208 -21.55 18.26 -13.98
CA LYS A 208 -22.33 18.74 -12.82
C LYS A 208 -23.22 19.92 -13.19
N LYS A 209 -22.70 20.89 -13.96
CA LYS A 209 -23.46 22.04 -14.43
C LYS A 209 -24.64 21.61 -15.31
N GLU A 210 -24.43 20.63 -16.18
CA GLU A 210 -25.47 19.99 -17.00
C GLU A 210 -26.44 19.10 -16.18
N GLY A 211 -26.24 19.00 -14.87
CA GLY A 211 -27.08 18.22 -13.97
C GLY A 211 -26.99 16.70 -14.16
N ILE A 212 -26.03 16.22 -14.97
CA ILE A 212 -25.76 14.81 -15.23
C ILE A 212 -25.09 14.18 -14.01
N LEU A 213 -24.04 14.81 -13.47
CA LEU A 213 -23.43 14.34 -12.22
C LEU A 213 -24.11 14.99 -11.01
N LYS A 214 -24.32 14.19 -9.96
CA LYS A 214 -24.87 14.62 -8.67
C LYS A 214 -23.78 14.53 -7.61
N ASP A 215 -23.98 13.68 -6.61
CA ASP A 215 -23.05 13.53 -5.50
C ASP A 215 -21.90 12.58 -5.83
N SER A 216 -20.72 12.89 -5.31
CA SER A 216 -19.52 12.07 -5.48
C SER A 216 -19.15 11.31 -4.20
N PHE A 217 -18.85 10.01 -4.33
CA PHE A 217 -18.12 9.26 -3.31
C PHE A 217 -16.65 9.68 -3.26
N SER A 218 -16.05 9.86 -4.43
CA SER A 218 -14.65 10.25 -4.62
C SER A 218 -14.51 11.17 -5.83
N SER A 219 -13.66 12.18 -5.71
CA SER A 219 -13.29 13.09 -6.79
C SER A 219 -11.80 13.38 -6.67
N GLY A 220 -11.02 12.89 -7.64
CA GLY A 220 -9.56 12.99 -7.66
C GLY A 220 -9.04 13.33 -9.05
N ARG A 221 -7.70 13.34 -9.20
CA ARG A 221 -7.03 13.76 -10.45
C ARG A 221 -7.23 12.79 -11.63
N THR A 222 -7.38 11.50 -11.36
CA THR A 222 -7.49 10.45 -12.38
C THR A 222 -8.79 9.65 -12.26
N LYS A 223 -9.60 9.91 -11.25
CA LYS A 223 -10.87 9.20 -11.06
C LYS A 223 -11.93 10.05 -10.38
N TRP A 224 -13.16 9.86 -10.80
CA TRP A 224 -14.36 10.34 -10.14
C TRP A 224 -15.33 9.17 -10.00
N MET A 225 -15.95 9.01 -8.83
CA MET A 225 -16.92 7.94 -8.56
C MET A 225 -18.10 8.54 -7.82
N GLY A 226 -19.31 8.31 -8.30
CA GLY A 226 -20.49 8.94 -7.72
C GLY A 226 -21.80 8.56 -8.38
N MET A 227 -22.74 9.49 -8.28
CA MET A 227 -24.09 9.38 -8.79
C MET A 227 -24.26 10.22 -10.04
N ALA A 228 -24.84 9.62 -11.06
CA ALA A 228 -25.28 10.28 -12.27
C ALA A 228 -26.80 10.18 -12.41
N LYS A 229 -27.40 11.21 -12.98
CA LYS A 229 -28.84 11.32 -13.22
C LYS A 229 -29.10 11.28 -14.72
N ILE A 230 -30.00 10.39 -15.13
CA ILE A 230 -30.62 10.42 -16.46
C ILE A 230 -32.13 10.42 -16.29
N LYS A 231 -32.79 11.42 -16.88
CA LYS A 231 -34.23 11.67 -16.67
C LYS A 231 -34.57 11.69 -15.17
N ARG A 232 -35.31 10.70 -14.69
CA ARG A 232 -35.71 10.52 -13.28
C ARG A 232 -34.86 9.51 -12.50
N ASN A 233 -33.98 8.79 -13.19
CA ASN A 233 -33.21 7.69 -12.60
C ASN A 233 -31.85 8.18 -12.10
N ILE A 234 -31.48 7.78 -10.89
CA ILE A 234 -30.13 7.94 -10.34
C ILE A 234 -29.39 6.61 -10.46
N ARG A 235 -28.18 6.65 -11.02
CA ARG A 235 -27.31 5.51 -11.25
C ARG A 235 -25.90 5.77 -10.74
N ARG A 236 -25.18 4.70 -10.43
CA ARG A 236 -23.75 4.78 -10.17
C ARG A 236 -22.99 4.97 -11.48
N MET A 237 -22.04 5.90 -11.45
CA MET A 237 -21.14 6.17 -12.56
C MET A 237 -19.73 6.42 -12.05
N ASP A 238 -18.77 5.77 -12.70
CA ASP A 238 -17.35 5.89 -12.41
C ASP A 238 -16.64 6.39 -13.67
N LEU A 239 -15.93 7.52 -13.54
CA LEU A 239 -15.15 8.15 -14.60
C LEU A 239 -13.67 7.94 -14.28
N MET A 240 -12.93 7.31 -15.18
CA MET A 240 -11.52 6.96 -14.98
C MET A 240 -10.68 7.46 -16.13
N TYR A 241 -9.70 8.32 -15.82
CA TYR A 241 -8.69 8.73 -16.78
C TYR A 241 -7.49 7.78 -16.68
N ILE A 242 -7.06 7.26 -17.83
CA ILE A 242 -6.00 6.29 -17.97
C ILE A 242 -4.95 6.85 -18.93
N ASP A 243 -3.67 6.72 -18.54
CA ASP A 243 -2.55 7.11 -19.38
C ASP A 243 -2.52 6.27 -20.67
N LYS A 244 -2.06 6.86 -21.78
CA LYS A 244 -2.19 6.29 -23.12
C LYS A 244 -1.55 4.90 -23.24
N GLU A 245 -0.43 4.70 -22.54
CA GLU A 245 0.34 3.47 -22.52
C GLU A 245 -0.36 2.35 -21.72
N GLU A 246 -1.18 2.72 -20.74
CA GLU A 246 -1.95 1.77 -19.92
C GLU A 246 -3.35 1.48 -20.50
N TYR A 247 -3.84 2.34 -21.40
CA TYR A 247 -5.22 2.30 -21.90
C TYR A 247 -5.65 0.94 -22.48
N PRO A 248 -4.85 0.23 -23.29
CA PRO A 248 -5.22 -1.10 -23.78
C PRO A 248 -5.47 -2.12 -22.67
N PHE A 249 -4.65 -2.08 -21.62
CA PHE A 249 -4.73 -2.99 -20.48
C PHE A 249 -5.91 -2.66 -19.58
N ALA A 250 -6.15 -1.37 -19.34
CA ALA A 250 -7.32 -0.91 -18.61
C ALA A 250 -8.60 -1.26 -19.37
N LEU A 251 -8.64 -1.05 -20.68
CA LEU A 251 -9.80 -1.41 -21.50
C LEU A 251 -10.10 -2.90 -21.41
N LEU A 252 -9.08 -3.76 -21.54
CA LEU A 252 -9.22 -5.21 -21.34
C LEU A 252 -9.78 -5.54 -19.94
N TYR A 253 -9.16 -4.97 -18.91
CA TYR A 253 -9.50 -5.23 -17.52
C TYR A 253 -10.93 -4.80 -17.18
N PHE A 254 -11.31 -3.56 -17.50
CA PHE A 254 -12.62 -3.02 -17.14
C PHE A 254 -13.73 -3.54 -18.06
N THR A 255 -13.41 -4.02 -19.27
CA THR A 255 -14.39 -4.73 -20.10
C THR A 255 -14.81 -6.05 -19.46
N GLY A 256 -13.89 -6.76 -18.79
CA GLY A 256 -14.19 -8.05 -18.17
C GLY A 256 -14.66 -9.11 -19.16
N SER A 257 -15.46 -10.10 -18.76
CA SER A 257 -16.01 -10.32 -17.41
C SER A 257 -14.94 -10.65 -16.35
N LYS A 258 -15.36 -10.80 -15.09
CA LYS A 258 -14.46 -11.24 -14.01
C LYS A 258 -13.80 -12.59 -14.35
N GLU A 259 -14.60 -13.52 -14.83
CA GLU A 259 -14.19 -14.88 -15.23
C GLU A 259 -13.20 -14.81 -16.39
N PHE A 260 -13.48 -14.00 -17.41
CA PHE A 260 -12.57 -13.77 -18.53
C PHE A 260 -11.23 -13.18 -18.06
N ASN A 261 -11.26 -12.17 -17.20
CA ASN A 261 -10.04 -11.56 -16.64
C ASN A 261 -9.23 -12.56 -15.80
N GLU A 262 -9.89 -13.39 -15.00
CA GLU A 262 -9.24 -14.45 -14.23
C GLU A 262 -8.57 -15.48 -15.15
N ALA A 263 -9.24 -15.87 -16.22
CA ALA A 263 -8.70 -16.77 -17.24
C ALA A 263 -7.50 -16.16 -17.97
N MET A 264 -7.60 -14.91 -18.45
CA MET A 264 -6.51 -14.18 -19.11
C MET A 264 -5.28 -14.05 -18.22
N ARG A 265 -5.46 -13.64 -16.95
CA ARG A 265 -4.34 -13.57 -15.99
C ARG A 265 -3.74 -14.93 -15.68
N GLY A 266 -4.59 -15.96 -15.56
CA GLY A 266 -4.16 -17.34 -15.36
C GLY A 266 -3.30 -17.84 -16.54
N TYR A 267 -3.74 -17.54 -17.76
CA TYR A 267 -3.01 -17.87 -18.99
C TYR A 267 -1.69 -17.11 -19.10
N ALA A 268 -1.69 -15.79 -18.90
CA ALA A 268 -0.49 -14.97 -18.90
C ALA A 268 0.56 -15.49 -17.89
N ARG A 269 0.13 -15.92 -16.70
CA ARG A 269 1.02 -16.55 -15.70
C ARG A 269 1.63 -17.85 -16.18
N LYS A 270 0.86 -18.72 -16.85
CA LYS A 270 1.40 -19.96 -17.46
C LYS A 270 2.46 -19.67 -18.54
N LYS A 271 2.38 -18.49 -19.18
CA LYS A 271 3.35 -17.99 -20.16
C LYS A 271 4.52 -17.20 -19.54
N GLY A 272 4.60 -17.07 -18.22
CA GLY A 272 5.71 -16.36 -17.55
C GLY A 272 5.45 -14.88 -17.27
N TYR A 273 4.22 -14.41 -17.39
CA TYR A 273 3.85 -13.00 -17.25
C TYR A 273 2.85 -12.72 -16.12
N THR A 274 2.83 -11.48 -15.65
CA THR A 274 1.77 -10.89 -14.83
C THR A 274 1.03 -9.87 -15.67
N LEU A 275 -0.30 -9.96 -15.68
CA LEU A 275 -1.19 -9.05 -16.42
C LEU A 275 -2.14 -8.37 -15.43
N ASN A 276 -2.27 -7.05 -15.52
CA ASN A 276 -3.18 -6.25 -14.72
C ASN A 276 -3.71 -5.06 -15.55
N GLU A 277 -4.47 -4.16 -14.92
CA GLU A 277 -5.05 -2.96 -15.54
C GLU A 277 -4.03 -1.93 -16.03
N HIS A 278 -2.80 -1.97 -15.53
CA HIS A 278 -1.72 -1.03 -15.88
C HIS A 278 -0.78 -1.59 -16.96
N GLY A 279 -0.74 -2.91 -17.15
CA GLY A 279 0.23 -3.49 -18.07
C GLY A 279 0.46 -4.98 -17.93
N ILE A 280 1.43 -5.44 -18.71
CA ILE A 280 2.00 -6.79 -18.66
C ILE A 280 3.48 -6.74 -18.32
N LYS A 281 3.93 -7.62 -17.41
CA LYS A 281 5.32 -7.73 -16.97
C LYS A 281 5.74 -9.19 -16.90
N HIS A 282 7.02 -9.47 -16.96
CA HIS A 282 7.53 -10.79 -16.59
C HIS A 282 7.24 -11.08 -15.12
N ILE A 283 7.10 -12.36 -14.75
CA ILE A 283 6.87 -12.76 -13.35
C ILE A 283 8.02 -12.34 -12.42
N ASP A 284 9.24 -12.21 -12.96
CA ASP A 284 10.41 -11.69 -12.23
C ASP A 284 10.38 -10.15 -12.03
N GLY A 285 9.34 -9.48 -12.54
CA GLY A 285 9.11 -8.05 -12.39
C GLY A 285 9.72 -7.19 -13.50
N LYS A 286 10.45 -7.77 -14.47
CA LYS A 286 10.96 -7.04 -15.63
C LYS A 286 9.83 -6.55 -16.52
N ASN A 287 10.03 -5.39 -17.15
CA ASN A 287 9.10 -4.88 -18.14
C ASN A 287 9.18 -5.73 -19.41
N VAL A 288 8.06 -5.86 -20.11
CA VAL A 288 8.00 -6.44 -21.45
C VAL A 288 8.40 -5.35 -22.45
N GLU A 289 9.28 -5.64 -23.40
CA GLU A 289 9.79 -4.69 -24.40
C GLU A 289 8.89 -4.54 -25.63
N ASN A 290 7.58 -4.81 -25.47
CA ASN A 290 6.59 -4.70 -26.53
C ASN A 290 5.76 -3.42 -26.36
N GLU A 291 5.46 -2.76 -27.47
CA GLU A 291 4.49 -1.67 -27.52
C GLU A 291 3.08 -2.24 -27.67
N PHE A 292 2.15 -1.76 -26.85
CA PHE A 292 0.74 -2.15 -26.91
C PHE A 292 -0.08 -0.90 -27.20
N LYS A 293 -0.62 -0.80 -28.42
CA LYS A 293 -1.41 0.35 -28.87
C LYS A 293 -2.90 0.12 -28.67
N ASN A 294 -3.34 -1.14 -28.71
CA ASN A 294 -4.73 -1.53 -28.54
C ASN A 294 -4.85 -2.92 -27.89
N GLU A 295 -6.08 -3.32 -27.53
CA GLU A 295 -6.31 -4.61 -26.87
C GLU A 295 -5.80 -5.79 -27.71
N LYS A 296 -5.95 -5.76 -29.05
CA LYS A 296 -5.54 -6.87 -29.94
C LYS A 296 -4.05 -7.18 -29.84
N ASP A 297 -3.22 -6.17 -29.56
CA ASP A 297 -1.78 -6.36 -29.37
C ASP A 297 -1.49 -7.26 -28.15
N ILE A 298 -2.32 -7.19 -27.10
CA ILE A 298 -2.20 -8.04 -25.90
C ILE A 298 -2.49 -9.50 -26.26
N PHE A 299 -3.55 -9.75 -27.03
CA PHE A 299 -3.92 -11.10 -27.48
C PHE A 299 -2.84 -11.68 -28.41
N LYS A 300 -2.36 -10.88 -29.37
CA LYS A 300 -1.27 -11.24 -30.27
C LYS A 300 0.00 -11.59 -29.50
N PHE A 301 0.39 -10.77 -28.52
CA PHE A 301 1.56 -11.01 -27.67
C PHE A 301 1.45 -12.31 -26.88
N LEU A 302 0.26 -12.62 -26.34
CA LEU A 302 0.03 -13.86 -25.61
C LEU A 302 -0.14 -15.09 -26.52
N GLY A 303 -0.28 -14.89 -27.83
CA GLY A 303 -0.55 -15.95 -28.80
C GLY A 303 -1.95 -16.54 -28.65
N ILE A 304 -2.94 -15.68 -28.39
CA ILE A 304 -4.35 -16.05 -28.25
C ILE A 304 -5.15 -15.34 -29.36
N GLU A 305 -6.16 -16.00 -29.89
CA GLU A 305 -7.16 -15.37 -30.74
C GLU A 305 -7.83 -14.19 -30.02
N TYR A 306 -8.11 -13.12 -30.76
CA TYR A 306 -8.76 -11.94 -30.18
C TYR A 306 -10.24 -12.22 -29.91
N HIS A 307 -10.60 -12.26 -28.63
CA HIS A 307 -11.98 -12.37 -28.19
C HIS A 307 -12.65 -11.00 -28.17
N GLN A 308 -13.70 -10.83 -28.98
CA GLN A 308 -14.55 -9.64 -28.99
C GLN A 308 -15.19 -9.42 -27.62
N PRO A 309 -15.50 -8.17 -27.23
CA PRO A 309 -16.10 -7.88 -25.93
C PRO A 309 -17.31 -8.76 -25.57
N GLU A 310 -18.19 -9.06 -26.51
CA GLU A 310 -19.42 -9.85 -26.35
C GLU A 310 -19.14 -11.35 -26.10
N GLU A 311 -17.94 -11.82 -26.44
CA GLU A 311 -17.48 -13.20 -26.26
C GLU A 311 -16.83 -13.41 -24.88
N ARG A 312 -16.51 -12.34 -24.17
CA ARG A 312 -15.83 -12.36 -22.86
C ARG A 312 -16.78 -12.66 -21.71
N VAL A 313 -17.69 -13.61 -21.92
CA VAL A 313 -18.67 -14.12 -20.96
C VAL A 313 -18.50 -15.62 -20.79
N GLU A 314 -18.82 -16.14 -19.60
CA GLU A 314 -18.65 -17.56 -19.28
C GLU A 314 -19.31 -18.46 -20.34
N GLY A 315 -18.55 -19.44 -20.84
CA GLY A 315 -18.99 -20.38 -21.87
C GLY A 315 -18.80 -19.93 -23.32
N LYS A 316 -18.47 -18.66 -23.60
CA LYS A 316 -18.25 -18.15 -24.96
C LYS A 316 -16.78 -17.95 -25.34
N PHE A 317 -15.87 -17.95 -24.38
CA PHE A 317 -14.43 -17.90 -24.64
C PHE A 317 -13.74 -19.19 -24.20
N LYS A 318 -12.63 -19.52 -24.87
CA LYS A 318 -11.75 -20.63 -24.48
C LYS A 318 -10.31 -20.17 -24.52
N MET A 319 -9.57 -20.44 -23.44
CA MET A 319 -8.13 -20.22 -23.41
C MET A 319 -7.42 -21.42 -24.02
N PRO A 320 -6.37 -21.22 -24.84
CA PRO A 320 -5.60 -22.31 -25.39
C PRO A 320 -5.01 -23.19 -24.27
N GLU A 321 -4.88 -24.49 -24.54
CA GLU A 321 -4.13 -25.35 -23.65
C GLU A 321 -2.65 -25.00 -23.70
N VAL A 322 -2.04 -24.84 -22.53
CA VAL A 322 -0.61 -24.62 -22.41
C VAL A 322 -0.10 -25.64 -21.41
N LYS A 323 0.89 -26.45 -21.82
CA LYS A 323 1.68 -27.21 -20.84
C LYS A 323 2.22 -26.18 -19.84
N ALA A 324 1.80 -26.30 -18.59
CA ALA A 324 2.28 -25.41 -17.55
C ALA A 324 3.80 -25.43 -17.61
N ILE A 325 4.41 -24.30 -17.96
CA ILE A 325 5.84 -24.13 -17.70
C ILE A 325 5.94 -24.31 -16.20
N LYS A 326 6.56 -25.42 -15.75
CA LYS A 326 6.98 -25.51 -14.36
C LYS A 326 7.81 -24.26 -14.16
N VAL A 327 7.27 -23.28 -13.44
CA VAL A 327 8.09 -22.24 -12.84
C VAL A 327 8.93 -23.03 -11.86
N ALA A 328 10.05 -23.56 -12.36
CA ALA A 328 11.11 -24.00 -11.51
C ALA A 328 11.34 -22.81 -10.61
N SER A 329 11.23 -23.05 -9.30
CA SER A 329 12.13 -22.38 -8.39
C SER A 329 13.47 -22.34 -9.10
N ILE A 330 13.95 -21.14 -9.44
CA ILE A 330 15.32 -20.98 -9.94
C ILE A 330 16.20 -21.26 -8.73
N LYS A 331 16.30 -22.55 -8.39
CA LYS A 331 17.43 -23.16 -7.75
C LYS A 331 18.45 -23.28 -8.86
N ASN A 332 19.55 -22.54 -8.69
CA ASN A 332 20.86 -22.77 -9.26
C ASN A 332 20.94 -23.96 -10.23
N SER A 333 20.90 -23.68 -11.53
CA SER A 333 21.49 -24.58 -12.52
C SER A 333 22.87 -24.02 -12.87
N LYS A 334 23.89 -24.74 -12.42
CA LYS A 334 25.30 -24.60 -12.81
C LYS A 334 25.40 -24.49 -14.34
N VAL A 335 25.85 -23.34 -14.83
CA VAL A 335 26.69 -23.28 -16.03
C VAL A 335 28.12 -23.36 -15.51
N ALA A 336 28.94 -24.21 -16.12
CA ALA A 336 30.33 -24.40 -15.74
C ALA A 336 31.05 -23.03 -15.73
N SER A 337 31.62 -22.69 -14.58
CA SER A 337 32.12 -21.37 -14.26
C SER A 337 33.39 -21.03 -15.04
N VAL A 338 33.31 -20.07 -15.96
CA VAL A 338 34.41 -19.10 -16.10
C VAL A 338 34.58 -18.47 -14.71
N LYS A 339 35.79 -18.50 -14.14
CA LYS A 339 36.07 -17.90 -12.82
C LYS A 339 35.46 -16.49 -12.79
N ALA A 340 34.42 -16.29 -11.97
CA ALA A 340 33.69 -15.03 -11.94
C ALA A 340 34.65 -13.88 -11.60
N ILE A 341 34.83 -12.95 -12.54
CA ILE A 341 35.64 -11.75 -12.33
C ILE A 341 34.95 -10.93 -11.23
N LYS A 342 35.60 -10.81 -10.07
CA LYS A 342 34.93 -10.36 -8.83
C LYS A 342 34.78 -8.84 -8.74
N ASN A 343 35.68 -8.09 -9.35
CA ASN A 343 35.73 -6.64 -9.24
C ASN A 343 36.56 -6.01 -10.37
N LYS A 344 36.45 -4.69 -10.54
CA LYS A 344 37.16 -3.91 -11.55
C LYS A 344 38.69 -4.03 -11.47
N ILE A 345 39.25 -4.14 -10.26
CA ILE A 345 40.70 -4.23 -10.04
C ILE A 345 41.25 -5.54 -10.61
N ASP A 346 40.59 -6.65 -10.29
CA ASP A 346 40.99 -7.97 -10.79
C ASP A 346 40.73 -8.09 -12.29
N CYS A 347 39.65 -7.48 -12.79
CA CYS A 347 39.37 -7.36 -14.22
C CYS A 347 40.53 -6.67 -14.96
N LEU A 348 41.06 -5.56 -14.43
CA LEU A 348 42.12 -4.79 -15.08
C LEU A 348 43.50 -5.48 -15.02
N LYS A 349 43.82 -6.21 -13.95
CA LYS A 349 45.10 -6.92 -13.79
C LYS A 349 45.37 -7.94 -14.90
N GLY A 350 46.62 -8.06 -15.33
CA GLY A 350 47.08 -9.12 -16.23
C GLY A 350 47.22 -10.47 -15.51
N ILE A 351 47.31 -11.57 -16.28
CA ILE A 351 47.40 -12.94 -15.73
C ILE A 351 48.57 -13.09 -14.76
N GLY A 352 49.74 -12.51 -15.08
CA GLY A 352 50.94 -12.56 -14.23
C GLY A 352 50.79 -11.90 -12.85
N MET A 353 49.74 -11.10 -12.64
CA MET A 353 49.43 -10.44 -11.35
C MET A 353 48.18 -11.06 -10.68
N GLY A 354 47.77 -12.25 -11.11
CA GLY A 354 46.57 -12.93 -10.61
C GLY A 354 45.25 -12.37 -11.19
N GLY A 355 45.30 -11.65 -12.32
CA GLY A 355 44.14 -11.13 -13.05
C GLY A 355 43.73 -12.01 -14.24
N TYR A 356 43.08 -11.41 -15.25
CA TYR A 356 42.45 -12.12 -16.38
C TYR A 356 43.01 -11.68 -17.74
N SER A 357 42.93 -12.52 -18.78
CA SER A 357 43.23 -12.10 -20.15
C SER A 357 42.11 -11.23 -20.73
N VAL A 358 42.40 -10.48 -21.79
CA VAL A 358 41.37 -9.73 -22.55
C VAL A 358 40.28 -10.68 -23.06
N HIS A 359 40.64 -11.88 -23.51
CA HIS A 359 39.71 -12.89 -24.00
C HIS A 359 38.75 -13.36 -22.89
N MET A 360 39.27 -13.70 -21.70
CA MET A 360 38.44 -14.06 -20.55
C MET A 360 37.48 -12.93 -20.12
N VAL A 361 37.95 -11.67 -20.19
CA VAL A 361 37.11 -10.50 -19.88
C VAL A 361 36.01 -10.32 -20.93
N ARG A 362 36.27 -10.59 -22.22
CA ARG A 362 35.27 -10.53 -23.29
C ARG A 362 34.23 -11.63 -23.17
N GLU A 363 34.65 -12.86 -22.89
CA GLU A 363 33.70 -13.96 -22.64
C GLU A 363 32.81 -13.65 -21.43
N PHE A 364 33.40 -13.14 -20.35
CA PHE A 364 32.64 -12.70 -19.18
C PHE A 364 31.69 -11.53 -19.49
N ALA A 365 32.09 -10.58 -20.34
CA ALA A 365 31.22 -9.50 -20.80
C ALA A 365 30.05 -10.03 -21.63
N LYS A 366 30.31 -10.96 -22.55
CA LYS A 366 29.30 -11.62 -23.38
C LYS A 366 28.30 -12.41 -22.53
N GLU A 367 28.78 -13.17 -21.54
CA GLU A 367 27.92 -13.86 -20.55
C GLU A 367 27.05 -12.90 -19.74
N LYS A 368 27.56 -11.70 -19.46
CA LYS A 368 26.84 -10.64 -18.73
C LYS A 368 25.99 -9.74 -19.63
N GLY A 369 25.95 -9.98 -20.93
CA GLY A 369 25.23 -9.15 -21.90
C GLY A 369 25.80 -7.72 -22.02
N VAL A 370 27.07 -7.54 -21.71
CA VAL A 370 27.80 -6.27 -21.80
C VAL A 370 28.57 -6.24 -23.12
N ASN A 371 28.49 -5.13 -23.86
CA ASN A 371 29.20 -4.97 -25.13
C ASN A 371 30.71 -5.25 -24.97
N GLU A 372 31.26 -6.13 -25.82
CA GLU A 372 32.64 -6.64 -25.79
C GLU A 372 33.64 -5.88 -26.69
N SER A 373 33.19 -4.87 -27.43
CA SER A 373 34.04 -4.07 -28.33
C SER A 373 35.08 -3.26 -27.55
N GLY A 374 36.18 -2.81 -28.18
CA GLY A 374 37.16 -1.93 -27.54
C GLY A 374 38.21 -2.63 -26.67
N THR A 375 38.93 -1.84 -25.87
CA THR A 375 40.05 -2.30 -25.04
C THR A 375 39.57 -3.03 -23.79
N LYS A 376 40.45 -3.83 -23.18
CA LYS A 376 40.17 -4.52 -21.91
C LYS A 376 39.68 -3.56 -20.81
N LYS A 377 40.22 -2.34 -20.78
CA LYS A 377 39.81 -1.30 -19.85
C LYS A 377 38.38 -0.87 -20.12
N ASP A 378 38.02 -0.60 -21.38
CA ASP A 378 36.67 -0.18 -21.76
C ASP A 378 35.63 -1.26 -21.43
N ILE A 379 35.99 -2.54 -21.61
CA ILE A 379 35.13 -3.67 -21.29
C ILE A 379 34.99 -3.80 -19.77
N CYS A 380 36.09 -3.70 -19.01
CA CYS A 380 36.05 -3.70 -17.54
C CYS A 380 35.28 -2.51 -16.96
N GLU A 381 35.31 -1.35 -17.59
CA GLU A 381 34.53 -0.16 -17.19
C GLU A 381 33.04 -0.34 -17.43
N ARG A 382 32.64 -1.04 -18.50
CA ARG A 382 31.23 -1.40 -18.75
C ARG A 382 30.74 -2.58 -17.91
N LEU A 383 31.63 -3.53 -17.64
CA LEU A 383 31.37 -4.67 -16.74
C LEU A 383 31.20 -4.23 -15.29
N PHE A 384 31.98 -3.21 -14.89
CA PHE A 384 32.00 -2.67 -13.55
C PHE A 384 31.87 -1.14 -13.62
N PRO A 385 30.70 -0.62 -14.05
CA PRO A 385 30.48 0.81 -14.12
C PRO A 385 30.58 1.40 -12.71
N GLU A 386 31.03 2.65 -12.60
CA GLU A 386 30.98 3.36 -11.32
C GLU A 386 29.51 3.51 -10.92
N ASN A 387 29.03 2.63 -10.03
CA ASN A 387 27.63 2.61 -9.55
C ASN A 387 27.26 3.87 -8.76
N VAL A 388 28.26 4.69 -8.39
CA VAL A 388 28.09 5.97 -7.71
C VAL A 388 27.90 7.05 -8.77
N VAL A 389 26.65 7.49 -8.95
CA VAL A 389 26.40 8.69 -9.74
C VAL A 389 26.97 9.88 -8.97
N LYS A 390 28.00 10.52 -9.53
CA LYS A 390 28.56 11.75 -8.98
C LYS A 390 27.63 12.93 -9.27
N GLY A 391 27.47 13.83 -8.31
CA GLY A 391 26.72 15.07 -8.47
C GLY A 391 25.90 15.43 -7.24
N VAL A 392 24.96 16.36 -7.42
CA VAL A 392 24.11 16.87 -6.33
C VAL A 392 22.78 16.13 -6.28
N PHE A 393 22.49 15.52 -5.14
CA PHE A 393 21.22 14.82 -4.92
C PHE A 393 20.07 15.80 -4.73
N ASN A 394 19.07 15.69 -5.61
CA ASN A 394 17.92 16.58 -5.57
C ASN A 394 16.90 16.17 -4.49
N VAL A 395 17.10 16.66 -3.25
CA VAL A 395 16.22 16.42 -2.09
C VAL A 395 14.78 16.94 -2.30
N SER A 396 14.57 17.94 -3.16
CA SER A 396 13.24 18.49 -3.44
C SER A 396 12.28 17.47 -4.08
N LYS A 397 12.81 16.46 -4.77
CA LYS A 397 12.03 15.34 -5.31
C LYS A 397 11.62 14.31 -4.25
N GLY A 398 12.04 14.52 -2.99
CA GLY A 398 11.76 13.66 -1.85
C GLY A 398 12.97 12.83 -1.41
N VAL A 399 12.79 12.04 -0.37
CA VAL A 399 13.80 11.08 0.14
C VAL A 399 13.11 9.75 0.39
N LEU A 400 13.90 8.70 0.65
CA LEU A 400 13.37 7.41 1.03
C LEU A 400 12.64 7.49 2.38
N LEU A 401 11.37 7.07 2.40
CA LEU A 401 10.55 7.08 3.61
C LEU A 401 10.09 5.68 4.01
N ALA A 402 10.27 5.38 5.30
CA ALA A 402 9.84 4.12 5.88
C ALA A 402 8.31 4.06 6.08
N ASP A 403 7.68 2.94 5.73
CA ASP A 403 6.30 2.62 6.13
C ASP A 403 6.25 2.00 7.53
N THR A 404 5.06 1.89 8.13
CA THR A 404 4.89 1.25 9.44
C THR A 404 4.85 -0.27 9.27
N TYR A 405 5.58 -1.00 10.12
CA TYR A 405 5.50 -2.46 10.15
C TYR A 405 4.09 -2.93 10.56
N LYS A 406 3.51 -3.85 9.77
CA LYS A 406 2.13 -4.36 9.94
C LYS A 406 2.12 -5.88 10.14
N ASN A 407 3.02 -6.37 10.98
CA ASN A 407 3.05 -7.78 11.39
C ASN A 407 3.31 -8.78 10.24
N THR A 408 4.03 -8.35 9.21
CA THR A 408 4.48 -9.20 8.09
C THR A 408 5.68 -10.05 8.49
N ASP A 409 5.96 -11.18 7.84
CA ASP A 409 7.16 -11.97 8.13
C ASP A 409 8.45 -11.14 7.95
N PRO A 410 9.26 -10.94 9.01
CA PRO A 410 10.46 -10.11 8.97
C PRO A 410 11.74 -10.91 8.67
N THR A 411 11.63 -12.23 8.44
CA THR A 411 12.80 -13.09 8.23
C THR A 411 13.62 -12.63 7.01
N GLY A 412 14.94 -12.52 7.19
CA GLY A 412 15.87 -12.05 6.15
C GLY A 412 15.97 -10.52 6.03
N TYR A 413 15.19 -9.75 6.79
CA TYR A 413 15.34 -8.29 6.80
C TYR A 413 16.62 -7.87 7.52
N TYR A 414 17.24 -6.81 7.02
CA TYR A 414 18.32 -6.09 7.68
C TYR A 414 17.73 -5.14 8.71
N MET A 415 18.08 -5.34 9.97
CA MET A 415 17.59 -4.58 11.11
C MET A 415 18.66 -3.63 11.65
N SER A 416 18.28 -2.38 11.89
CA SER A 416 19.07 -1.38 12.61
C SER A 416 18.22 -0.69 13.68
N GLU A 417 18.87 0.00 14.62
CA GLU A 417 18.16 0.85 15.59
C GLU A 417 17.46 2.00 14.87
N LYS A 418 16.24 2.30 15.31
CA LYS A 418 15.57 3.54 14.93
C LYS A 418 16.05 4.63 15.89
N PHE A 419 16.81 5.58 15.35
CA PHE A 419 17.22 6.77 16.07
C PHE A 419 16.09 7.81 16.15
N ASP A 420 16.15 8.63 17.20
CA ASP A 420 15.29 9.78 17.48
C ASP A 420 16.06 11.11 17.33
N GLY A 421 16.88 11.24 16.29
CA GLY A 421 17.63 12.45 15.94
C GLY A 421 16.99 13.27 14.80
N ILE A 422 17.81 14.09 14.14
CA ILE A 422 17.39 14.97 13.04
C ILE A 422 17.88 14.43 11.70
N ARG A 423 16.92 13.99 10.87
CA ARG A 423 17.20 13.50 9.52
C ARG A 423 17.93 14.56 8.69
N ALA A 424 19.13 14.22 8.21
CA ALA A 424 19.96 15.08 7.41
C ALA A 424 20.48 14.31 6.18
N ILE A 425 20.51 14.98 5.04
CA ILE A 425 21.00 14.46 3.77
C ILE A 425 22.18 15.33 3.37
N TRP A 426 23.34 14.73 3.23
CA TRP A 426 24.43 15.37 2.51
C TRP A 426 24.12 15.23 1.02
N ASP A 427 23.86 16.34 0.33
CA ASP A 427 23.47 16.31 -1.09
C ASP A 427 24.68 16.11 -2.03
N GLY A 428 25.90 16.04 -1.50
CA GLY A 428 27.15 16.05 -2.26
C GLY A 428 27.95 17.35 -2.06
N VAL A 429 27.30 18.40 -1.56
CA VAL A 429 27.90 19.73 -1.34
C VAL A 429 27.59 20.29 0.05
N LYS A 430 26.38 20.05 0.58
CA LYS A 430 25.91 20.61 1.86
C LYS A 430 24.94 19.67 2.58
N LEU A 431 24.74 19.91 3.87
CA LEU A 431 23.70 19.23 4.65
C LEU A 431 22.34 19.89 4.42
N VAL A 432 21.35 19.06 4.12
CA VAL A 432 19.98 19.47 3.82
C VAL A 432 19.02 18.58 4.61
N SER A 433 18.01 19.17 5.23
CA SER A 433 16.94 18.45 5.88
C SER A 433 16.07 17.72 4.86
N ARG A 434 15.26 16.76 5.31
CA ARG A 434 14.27 16.08 4.46
C ARG A 434 13.33 17.04 3.71
N THR A 435 13.04 18.23 4.27
CA THR A 435 12.16 19.23 3.65
C THR A 435 12.92 20.22 2.76
N ASN A 436 14.13 19.86 2.33
CA ASN A 436 15.00 20.65 1.46
C ASN A 436 15.47 21.98 2.09
N LYS A 437 15.66 22.03 3.42
CA LYS A 437 16.25 23.20 4.11
C LYS A 437 17.71 22.96 4.42
N VAL A 438 18.59 23.90 4.12
CA VAL A 438 20.01 23.81 4.46
C VAL A 438 20.18 23.78 5.99
N ILE A 439 20.99 22.85 6.47
CA ILE A 439 21.43 22.74 7.87
C ILE A 439 22.82 23.35 7.95
N GLN A 440 22.96 24.43 8.71
CA GLN A 440 24.23 25.12 8.89
C GLN A 440 25.08 24.34 9.89
N ALA A 441 26.11 23.65 9.39
CA ALA A 441 27.07 22.93 10.20
C ALA A 441 28.42 23.64 10.14
N PRO A 442 29.25 23.58 11.20
CA PRO A 442 30.59 24.13 11.14
C PRO A 442 31.42 23.54 10.02
N GLU A 443 32.31 24.34 9.43
CA GLU A 443 33.20 23.89 8.37
C GLU A 443 34.05 22.68 8.80
N TRP A 444 34.54 22.66 10.05
CA TRP A 444 35.31 21.53 10.57
C TRP A 444 34.53 20.21 10.59
N PHE A 445 33.20 20.27 10.66
CA PHE A 445 32.31 19.11 10.65
C PHE A 445 32.10 18.62 9.21
N THR A 446 31.82 19.52 8.26
CA THR A 446 31.48 19.16 6.88
C THR A 446 32.69 18.99 5.96
N LYS A 447 33.88 19.51 6.31
CA LYS A 447 35.09 19.40 5.46
C LYS A 447 35.49 17.98 5.09
N TRP A 448 35.07 16.99 5.89
CA TRP A 448 35.34 15.56 5.69
C TRP A 448 34.27 14.82 4.90
N PHE A 449 33.19 15.50 4.52
CA PHE A 449 32.12 14.87 3.76
C PHE A 449 32.55 14.67 2.30
N PRO A 450 32.16 13.55 1.67
CA PRO A 450 32.60 13.27 0.31
C PRO A 450 31.97 14.25 -0.68
N LYS A 451 32.79 14.89 -1.51
CA LYS A 451 32.30 15.75 -2.60
C LYS A 451 31.62 14.91 -3.67
N ASP A 452 30.53 15.44 -4.23
CA ASP A 452 29.76 14.84 -5.33
C ASP A 452 29.17 13.46 -5.03
N VAL A 453 29.11 13.06 -3.76
CA VAL A 453 28.54 11.79 -3.33
C VAL A 453 27.55 12.07 -2.22
N ALA A 454 26.28 11.81 -2.49
CA ALA A 454 25.25 12.03 -1.49
C ALA A 454 25.19 10.92 -0.43
N LEU A 455 24.89 11.33 0.81
CA LEU A 455 24.73 10.44 1.97
C LEU A 455 23.41 10.73 2.65
N ASP A 456 22.69 9.69 3.05
CA ASP A 456 21.44 9.80 3.81
C ASP A 456 21.66 9.28 5.24
N GLY A 457 21.39 10.14 6.21
CA GLY A 457 21.76 9.91 7.60
C GLY A 457 20.91 10.69 8.60
N GLU A 458 21.33 10.64 9.86
CA GLU A 458 20.68 11.35 10.97
C GLU A 458 21.73 12.00 11.86
N LEU A 459 21.57 13.29 12.15
CA LEU A 459 22.36 13.98 13.17
C LEU A 459 21.82 13.59 14.54
N TYR A 460 22.68 13.11 15.43
CA TYR A 460 22.25 12.42 16.65
C TYR A 460 23.25 12.60 17.79
N LEU A 461 22.74 12.91 18.99
CA LEU A 461 23.54 13.01 20.23
C LEU A 461 23.45 11.75 21.09
N GLY A 462 22.35 11.01 21.01
CA GLY A 462 22.06 9.90 21.92
C GLY A 462 20.57 9.78 22.23
N ARG A 463 20.22 8.70 22.94
CA ARG A 463 18.83 8.31 23.18
C ARG A 463 18.12 9.32 24.07
N GLY A 464 16.92 9.73 23.68
CA GLY A 464 16.13 10.69 24.45
C GLY A 464 16.66 12.12 24.39
N MET A 465 17.68 12.39 23.57
CA MET A 465 18.30 13.71 23.39
C MET A 465 17.79 14.43 22.13
N PHE A 466 16.60 14.08 21.61
CA PHE A 466 16.01 14.70 20.42
C PHE A 466 15.96 16.24 20.49
N GLU A 467 15.52 16.78 21.64
CA GLU A 467 15.36 18.23 21.82
C GLU A 467 16.71 18.96 21.81
N GLU A 468 17.72 18.41 22.51
CA GLU A 468 19.09 18.95 22.48
C GLU A 468 19.69 18.85 21.07
N THR A 469 19.51 17.71 20.41
CA THR A 469 19.93 17.50 19.02
C THR A 469 19.33 18.57 18.10
N HIS A 470 18.02 18.77 18.16
CA HIS A 470 17.32 19.78 17.37
C HIS A 470 17.82 21.20 17.67
N SER A 471 18.01 21.54 18.95
CA SER A 471 18.48 22.85 19.40
C SER A 471 19.83 23.21 18.79
N ILE A 472 20.76 22.25 18.70
CA ILE A 472 22.10 22.47 18.15
C ILE A 472 22.05 22.61 16.62
N VAL A 473 21.36 21.70 15.92
CA VAL A 473 21.42 21.64 14.45
C VAL A 473 20.50 22.64 13.74
N SER A 474 19.57 23.27 14.45
CA SER A 474 18.62 24.24 13.87
C SER A 474 19.10 25.69 13.92
N LYS A 475 20.24 25.98 14.56
CA LYS A 475 20.83 27.32 14.64
C LYS A 475 21.29 27.80 13.27
N LYS A 476 21.09 29.10 12.99
CA LYS A 476 21.59 29.74 11.76
C LYS A 476 23.10 29.86 11.76
N GLU A 477 23.68 30.16 12.92
CA GLU A 477 25.13 30.20 13.13
C GLU A 477 25.52 29.03 14.02
N PRO A 478 26.31 28.07 13.52
CA PRO A 478 26.63 26.87 14.27
C PRO A 478 27.69 27.15 15.34
N ILE A 479 27.47 26.64 16.55
CA ILE A 479 28.39 26.82 17.68
C ILE A 479 29.31 25.60 17.79
N ASN A 480 30.61 25.78 17.55
CA ASN A 480 31.60 24.70 17.51
C ASN A 480 31.56 23.77 18.73
N LYS A 481 31.48 24.34 19.94
CA LYS A 481 31.47 23.57 21.20
C LYS A 481 30.29 22.59 21.30
N GLU A 482 29.14 22.98 20.77
CA GLU A 482 27.93 22.15 20.79
C GLU A 482 27.98 21.05 19.72
N TRP A 483 28.47 21.39 18.53
CA TRP A 483 28.58 20.47 17.40
C TRP A 483 29.58 19.31 17.64
N LYS A 484 30.52 19.44 18.58
CA LYS A 484 31.40 18.34 19.01
C LYS A 484 30.63 17.13 19.55
N LYS A 485 29.47 17.35 20.17
CA LYS A 485 28.60 16.28 20.69
C LYS A 485 27.80 15.57 19.60
N VAL A 486 27.64 16.21 18.44
CA VAL A 486 26.79 15.72 17.35
C VAL A 486 27.58 14.73 16.51
N LYS A 487 26.97 13.59 16.19
CA LYS A 487 27.49 12.66 15.19
C LYS A 487 26.48 12.47 14.07
N TYR A 488 26.98 12.21 12.86
CA TYR A 488 26.18 11.92 11.69
C TYR A 488 26.12 10.40 11.47
N TYR A 489 24.98 9.83 11.84
CA TYR A 489 24.68 8.40 11.71
C TYR A 489 24.18 8.12 10.29
N VAL A 490 25.05 7.55 9.46
CA VAL A 490 24.78 7.33 8.03
C VAL A 490 24.31 5.91 7.80
N PHE A 491 23.22 5.74 7.05
CA PHE A 491 22.64 4.41 6.77
C PHE A 491 22.37 4.13 5.27
N ASP A 492 22.44 5.10 4.35
CA ASP A 492 22.25 4.84 2.91
C ASP A 492 22.99 5.86 2.01
N MET A 493 23.12 5.54 0.72
CA MET A 493 23.71 6.38 -0.33
C MET A 493 22.71 6.56 -1.49
N PRO A 494 21.94 7.67 -1.53
CA PRO A 494 20.80 7.81 -2.44
C PRO A 494 21.14 7.85 -3.93
N MET A 495 22.38 8.19 -4.29
CA MET A 495 22.83 8.30 -5.70
C MET A 495 23.50 7.04 -6.24
N VAL A 496 23.59 5.98 -5.42
CA VAL A 496 24.09 4.69 -5.88
C VAL A 496 22.94 3.90 -6.49
N LYS A 497 23.01 3.60 -7.79
CA LYS A 497 21.95 2.90 -8.53
C LYS A 497 22.05 1.38 -8.38
N ALA A 498 21.98 0.91 -7.13
CA ALA A 498 22.15 -0.49 -6.78
C ALA A 498 21.17 -0.92 -5.69
N GLU A 499 21.10 -2.22 -5.40
CA GLU A 499 20.34 -2.78 -4.28
C GLU A 499 20.93 -2.36 -2.92
N PHE A 500 20.14 -2.44 -1.84
CA PHE A 500 20.55 -1.91 -0.53
C PHE A 500 21.84 -2.53 -0.01
N ILE A 501 22.06 -3.83 -0.21
CA ILE A 501 23.29 -4.48 0.25
C ILE A 501 24.54 -3.90 -0.43
N GLU A 502 24.47 -3.68 -1.74
CA GLU A 502 25.57 -3.10 -2.52
C GLU A 502 25.80 -1.63 -2.15
N ARG A 503 24.72 -0.86 -1.96
CA ARG A 503 24.82 0.54 -1.48
C ARG A 503 25.44 0.61 -0.09
N TYR A 504 25.11 -0.34 0.79
CA TYR A 504 25.63 -0.38 2.15
C TYR A 504 27.11 -0.80 2.21
N GLU A 505 27.56 -1.70 1.34
CA GLU A 505 28.99 -1.98 1.17
C GLU A 505 29.75 -0.76 0.64
N GLU A 506 29.20 -0.05 -0.33
CA GLU A 506 29.82 1.17 -0.85
C GLU A 506 29.85 2.28 0.19
N LEU A 507 28.78 2.44 0.96
CA LEU A 507 28.72 3.37 2.10
C LEU A 507 29.86 3.10 3.08
N LYS A 508 30.07 1.84 3.46
CA LYS A 508 31.15 1.45 4.36
C LYS A 508 32.52 1.84 3.79
N LYS A 509 32.78 1.63 2.51
CA LYS A 509 34.05 2.03 1.87
C LYS A 509 34.25 3.55 1.92
N VAL A 510 33.23 4.32 1.52
CA VAL A 510 33.28 5.79 1.50
C VAL A 510 33.52 6.33 2.90
N ILE A 511 32.73 5.92 3.90
CA ILE A 511 32.87 6.39 5.28
C ILE A 511 34.19 5.94 5.90
N ASN A 512 34.65 4.71 5.66
CA ASN A 512 35.96 4.26 6.15
C ASN A 512 37.11 5.10 5.58
N LYS A 513 37.04 5.47 4.30
CA LYS A 513 38.00 6.37 3.68
C LYS A 513 37.97 7.75 4.35
N GLN A 514 36.78 8.30 4.60
CA GLN A 514 36.65 9.62 5.24
C GLN A 514 37.07 9.61 6.71
N CYS A 515 36.70 8.61 7.52
CA CYS A 515 37.17 8.55 8.90
C CYS A 515 38.70 8.37 8.98
N LYS A 516 39.33 7.64 8.05
CA LYS A 516 40.81 7.56 7.99
C LYS A 516 41.47 8.92 7.75
N GLN A 517 40.81 9.83 7.04
CA GLN A 517 41.29 11.18 6.79
C GLN A 517 41.03 12.10 7.99
N CYS A 518 39.81 12.09 8.54
CA CYS A 518 39.48 12.97 9.66
C CYS A 518 40.17 12.58 10.98
N MET A 519 40.53 11.30 11.18
CA MET A 519 41.23 10.85 12.39
C MET A 519 42.70 11.30 12.44
N LYS A 520 43.29 11.74 11.31
CA LYS A 520 44.68 12.22 11.25
C LYS A 520 44.85 13.69 11.66
N ASP A 521 43.81 14.51 11.46
CA ASP A 521 43.91 15.98 11.61
C ASP A 521 43.15 16.55 12.82
N VAL A 522 42.33 15.77 13.53
CA VAL A 522 41.33 16.32 14.46
C VAL A 522 41.20 15.52 15.77
N ASN A 523 42.26 15.40 16.58
CA ASN A 523 42.22 14.87 17.97
C ASN A 523 41.19 13.75 18.24
N GLY A 524 41.04 12.78 17.31
CA GLY A 524 40.17 11.62 17.44
C GLY A 524 38.65 11.78 17.25
N GLU A 525 38.09 12.95 16.92
CA GLU A 525 36.61 13.13 16.89
C GLU A 525 35.99 12.95 15.48
N CYS A 526 35.97 11.72 14.92
CA CYS A 526 35.28 11.47 13.62
C CYS A 526 33.78 11.85 13.71
N PRO A 527 33.24 12.67 12.78
CA PRO A 527 31.84 13.06 12.80
C PRO A 527 30.90 11.93 12.31
N PHE A 528 31.43 10.93 11.61
CA PHE A 528 30.64 9.86 11.02
C PHE A 528 30.45 8.66 11.94
N VAL A 529 29.25 8.10 11.92
CA VAL A 529 28.96 6.77 12.45
C VAL A 529 28.19 5.99 11.40
N THR A 530 28.77 4.89 10.90
CA THR A 530 28.02 3.99 10.00
C THR A 530 27.04 3.16 10.83
N VAL A 531 25.75 3.24 10.50
CA VAL A 531 24.71 2.48 11.20
C VAL A 531 24.87 1.00 10.92
N LYS A 532 25.07 0.22 11.98
CA LYS A 532 25.21 -1.24 11.90
C LYS A 532 23.86 -1.91 11.65
N HIS A 533 23.87 -2.93 10.80
CA HIS A 533 22.70 -3.75 10.50
C HIS A 533 22.97 -5.21 10.90
N SER A 534 21.92 -5.89 11.38
CA SER A 534 21.93 -7.32 11.66
C SER A 534 20.77 -8.01 10.97
N ILE A 535 20.95 -9.25 10.53
CA ILE A 535 19.89 -10.00 9.85
C ILE A 535 18.90 -10.54 10.88
N VAL A 536 17.61 -10.40 10.57
CA VAL A 536 16.51 -10.99 11.34
C VAL A 536 16.35 -12.46 10.98
N LYS A 537 16.52 -13.35 11.95
CA LYS A 537 16.38 -14.81 11.74
C LYS A 537 14.94 -15.30 11.83
N SER A 538 14.12 -14.61 12.62
CA SER A 538 12.70 -14.91 12.81
C SER A 538 11.98 -13.72 13.42
N LYS A 539 10.64 -13.78 13.45
CA LYS A 539 9.84 -12.78 14.16
C LYS A 539 10.15 -12.71 15.67
N LYS A 540 10.47 -13.84 16.30
CA LYS A 540 10.86 -13.89 17.71
C LYS A 540 12.19 -13.16 17.94
N ASP A 541 13.20 -13.45 17.12
CA ASP A 541 14.52 -12.77 17.14
C ASP A 541 14.37 -11.24 16.96
N MET A 542 13.49 -10.80 16.07
CA MET A 542 13.19 -9.39 15.85
C MET A 542 12.56 -8.71 17.08
N MET A 543 11.60 -9.38 17.74
CA MET A 543 10.95 -8.85 18.95
C MET A 543 11.92 -8.77 20.13
N GLU A 544 12.75 -9.79 20.36
CA GLU A 544 13.77 -9.78 21.41
C GLU A 544 14.80 -8.64 21.20
N LYS A 545 15.22 -8.41 19.94
CA LYS A 545 16.09 -7.28 19.59
C LYS A 545 15.40 -5.94 19.78
N PHE A 546 14.11 -5.83 19.41
CA PHE A 546 13.30 -4.64 19.63
C PHE A 546 13.20 -4.30 21.12
N GLU A 547 12.85 -5.27 21.96
CA GLU A 547 12.75 -5.10 23.42
C GLU A 547 14.07 -4.64 24.03
N LYS A 548 15.19 -5.27 23.67
CA LYS A 548 16.54 -4.84 24.12
C LYS A 548 16.87 -3.40 23.73
N VAL A 549 16.40 -2.92 22.58
CA VAL A 549 16.59 -1.52 22.16
C VAL A 549 15.74 -0.60 23.02
N ILE A 550 14.48 -0.95 23.27
CA ILE A 550 13.57 -0.18 24.13
C ILE A 550 14.05 -0.12 25.59
N GLU A 551 14.48 -1.25 26.17
CA GLU A 551 15.01 -1.34 27.54
C GLU A 551 16.18 -0.39 27.76
N LYS A 552 17.03 -0.23 26.75
CA LYS A 552 18.16 0.69 26.79
C LYS A 552 17.79 2.12 26.37
N GLY A 553 16.49 2.44 26.27
CA GLY A 553 15.96 3.78 26.00
C GLY A 553 15.86 4.18 24.51
N GLY A 554 16.05 3.25 23.57
CA GLY A 554 15.97 3.52 22.14
C GLY A 554 14.54 3.71 21.64
N GLU A 555 14.35 4.37 20.49
CA GLU A 555 13.00 4.68 19.96
C GLU A 555 12.30 3.45 19.37
N GLY A 556 13.08 2.52 18.81
CA GLY A 556 12.57 1.31 18.17
C GLY A 556 13.57 0.74 17.17
N ILE A 557 13.09 0.01 16.16
CA ILE A 557 13.95 -0.58 15.12
C ILE A 557 13.46 -0.27 13.71
N MET A 558 14.39 -0.29 12.77
CA MET A 558 14.17 -0.18 11.33
C MET A 558 14.41 -1.54 10.68
N LEU A 559 13.56 -1.94 9.74
CA LEU A 559 13.70 -3.17 8.95
C LEU A 559 13.81 -2.82 7.46
N ARG A 560 14.82 -3.35 6.78
CA ARG A 560 15.12 -3.06 5.37
C ARG A 560 15.31 -4.36 4.59
N LYS A 561 14.72 -4.48 3.40
CA LYS A 561 15.00 -5.62 2.50
C LYS A 561 16.35 -5.45 1.81
N GLU A 562 17.08 -6.56 1.63
CA GLU A 562 18.42 -6.58 1.02
C GLU A 562 18.42 -6.03 -0.42
N ASN A 563 17.42 -6.42 -1.20
CA ASN A 563 17.29 -6.09 -2.62
C ASN A 563 16.53 -4.77 -2.87
N SER A 564 16.36 -3.94 -1.82
CA SER A 564 15.57 -2.73 -1.94
C SER A 564 16.33 -1.59 -2.59
N MET A 565 15.75 -1.02 -3.64
CA MET A 565 16.29 0.19 -4.29
C MET A 565 16.08 1.44 -3.42
N TYR A 566 16.89 2.47 -3.64
CA TYR A 566 16.60 3.80 -3.11
C TYR A 566 15.52 4.47 -3.97
N VAL A 567 14.43 4.91 -3.35
CA VAL A 567 13.32 5.60 -4.02
C VAL A 567 12.96 6.86 -3.25
N GLN A 568 12.70 7.98 -3.95
CA GLN A 568 12.35 9.27 -3.33
C GLN A 568 10.88 9.33 -2.90
N LYS A 569 10.38 8.25 -2.28
CA LYS A 569 9.00 8.12 -1.80
C LYS A 569 8.92 7.16 -0.62
N ARG A 570 7.73 7.05 -0.06
CA ARG A 570 7.41 6.01 0.92
C ARG A 570 7.42 4.63 0.25
N THR A 571 8.08 3.67 0.88
CA THR A 571 8.14 2.28 0.41
C THR A 571 7.82 1.30 1.53
N LYS A 572 7.34 0.11 1.15
CA LYS A 572 7.14 -1.04 2.04
C LYS A 572 8.42 -1.85 2.25
N ASP A 573 9.49 -1.52 1.55
CA ASP A 573 10.78 -2.22 1.67
C ASP A 573 11.69 -1.63 2.76
N LEU A 574 11.27 -0.52 3.38
CA LEU A 574 11.83 0.04 4.61
C LEU A 574 10.68 0.22 5.59
N LEU A 575 10.74 -0.44 6.73
CA LEU A 575 9.69 -0.46 7.74
C LEU A 575 10.22 0.05 9.08
N LYS A 576 9.39 0.79 9.82
CA LYS A 576 9.68 1.20 11.19
C LYS A 576 8.80 0.42 12.18
N VAL A 577 9.42 -0.05 13.25
CA VAL A 577 8.79 -0.68 14.41
C VAL A 577 9.06 0.24 15.60
N LYS A 578 8.00 0.73 16.25
CA LYS A 578 8.09 1.65 17.40
C LYS A 578 7.11 1.21 18.49
N LYS A 579 7.39 1.58 19.73
CA LYS A 579 6.43 1.43 20.83
C LYS A 579 5.32 2.49 20.67
N THR A 580 4.07 2.12 20.87
CA THR A 580 2.94 3.05 21.02
C THR A 580 2.32 2.76 22.37
N ASP A 581 2.61 3.59 23.35
CA ASP A 581 1.97 3.51 24.67
C ASP A 581 0.82 4.53 24.69
N ASP A 582 -0.39 4.05 24.99
CA ASP A 582 -1.56 4.87 25.27
C ASP A 582 -1.95 4.73 26.75
N ALA A 583 -2.53 5.80 27.29
CA ALA A 583 -3.03 5.85 28.64
C ALA A 583 -4.31 6.68 28.69
N GLU A 584 -4.97 6.63 29.84
CA GLU A 584 -6.20 7.34 30.10
C GLU A 584 -6.01 8.40 31.18
N ALA A 585 -6.61 9.57 30.96
CA ALA A 585 -6.57 10.69 31.87
C ALA A 585 -7.95 11.33 31.98
N VAL A 586 -8.27 11.87 33.16
CA VAL A 586 -9.54 12.56 33.44
C VAL A 586 -9.33 14.05 33.25
N ILE A 587 -10.29 14.73 32.60
CA ILE A 587 -10.24 16.18 32.39
C ILE A 587 -10.59 16.89 33.70
N GLU A 588 -9.65 17.68 34.20
CA GLU A 588 -9.84 18.54 35.37
C GLU A 588 -10.25 19.97 34.95
N GLY A 589 -9.77 20.43 33.80
CA GLY A 589 -10.05 21.77 33.32
C GLY A 589 -9.52 22.04 31.93
N MET A 590 -9.70 23.27 31.47
CA MET A 590 -9.21 23.73 30.16
C MET A 590 -8.56 25.09 30.28
N ILE A 591 -7.50 25.28 29.51
CA ILE A 591 -6.78 26.56 29.44
C ILE A 591 -7.10 27.20 28.11
N GLU A 592 -7.39 28.50 28.12
CA GLU A 592 -7.62 29.26 26.90
C GLU A 592 -6.36 29.32 26.04
N GLY A 593 -6.55 29.21 24.74
CA GLY A 593 -5.48 29.41 23.77
C GLY A 593 -5.00 30.86 23.76
N LYS A 594 -3.75 31.06 23.32
CA LYS A 594 -3.18 32.38 23.05
C LYS A 594 -2.95 32.51 21.54
N GLY A 595 -2.91 33.75 21.04
CA GLY A 595 -2.68 34.01 19.62
C GLY A 595 -3.83 33.47 18.75
N LYS A 596 -3.50 32.63 17.75
CA LYS A 596 -4.50 32.10 16.78
C LYS A 596 -5.61 31.24 17.40
N ASP A 597 -5.39 30.72 18.60
CA ASP A 597 -6.36 29.91 19.36
C ASP A 597 -7.02 30.71 20.50
N ALA A 598 -6.80 32.04 20.57
CA ALA A 598 -7.51 32.93 21.51
C ALA A 598 -9.02 32.84 21.31
N GLY A 599 -9.78 32.81 22.40
CA GLY A 599 -11.22 32.52 22.37
C GLY A 599 -11.56 31.03 22.16
N SER A 600 -10.59 30.11 22.27
CA SER A 600 -10.82 28.65 22.16
C SER A 600 -9.88 27.83 23.06
N MET A 601 -10.05 26.51 23.13
CA MET A 601 -9.26 25.67 24.04
C MET A 601 -7.81 25.55 23.55
N GLY A 602 -6.86 25.99 24.39
CA GLY A 602 -5.41 25.84 24.19
C GLY A 602 -4.88 24.49 24.66
N ALA A 603 -5.32 24.00 25.83
CA ALA A 603 -4.97 22.68 26.34
C ALA A 603 -6.01 22.14 27.32
N LEU A 604 -6.09 20.82 27.43
CA LEU A 604 -6.74 20.16 28.56
C LEU A 604 -5.77 20.11 29.75
N GLN A 605 -6.25 20.45 30.94
CA GLN A 605 -5.64 20.08 32.21
C GLN A 605 -6.24 18.74 32.63
N VAL A 606 -5.39 17.75 32.88
CA VAL A 606 -5.81 16.37 33.14
C VAL A 606 -4.96 15.76 34.26
N TYR A 607 -5.48 14.70 34.87
CA TYR A 607 -4.72 13.81 35.74
C TYR A 607 -4.81 12.36 35.25
N LEU A 608 -3.79 11.54 35.52
CA LEU A 608 -3.82 10.13 35.12
C LEU A 608 -4.96 9.41 35.83
N MET A 609 -5.79 8.67 35.10
CA MET A 609 -6.94 7.96 35.70
C MET A 609 -6.52 6.94 36.78
N LYS A 610 -5.29 6.44 36.71
CA LYS A 610 -4.72 5.50 37.70
C LYS A 610 -4.04 6.20 38.89
N ASN A 611 -3.83 7.52 38.83
CA ASN A 611 -3.16 8.29 39.87
C ASN A 611 -3.47 9.79 39.73
N GLU A 612 -4.31 10.31 40.63
CA GLU A 612 -4.83 11.68 40.58
C GLU A 612 -3.77 12.75 40.91
N ASP A 613 -2.69 12.37 41.60
CA ASP A 613 -1.57 13.28 41.93
C ASP A 613 -0.70 13.59 40.69
N LYS A 614 -0.80 12.78 39.63
CA LYS A 614 -0.05 12.98 38.38
C LYS A 614 -0.84 13.86 37.41
N LYS A 615 -0.82 15.17 37.68
CA LYS A 615 -1.44 16.22 36.86
C LYS A 615 -0.52 16.71 35.74
N PHE A 616 -1.07 16.90 34.55
CA PHE A 616 -0.34 17.39 33.38
C PHE A 616 -1.30 18.00 32.35
N LYS A 617 -0.73 18.53 31.26
CA LYS A 617 -1.49 19.20 30.20
C LYS A 617 -1.42 18.44 28.89
N ILE A 618 -2.54 18.31 28.19
CA ILE A 618 -2.61 17.80 26.83
C ILE A 618 -2.94 18.96 25.90
N GLY A 619 -1.93 19.50 25.24
CA GLY A 619 -2.06 20.64 24.33
C GLY A 619 -2.13 20.27 22.85
N THR A 620 -1.94 19.00 22.48
CA THR A 620 -1.80 18.54 21.09
C THR A 620 -2.72 17.35 20.79
N GLY A 621 -2.96 17.06 19.50
CA GLY A 621 -3.91 16.02 19.08
C GLY A 621 -5.35 16.52 18.85
N PHE A 622 -5.60 17.82 18.99
CA PHE A 622 -6.90 18.46 18.75
C PHE A 622 -6.90 19.21 17.42
N THR A 623 -7.99 19.11 16.66
CA THR A 623 -8.26 19.98 15.51
C THR A 623 -8.80 21.33 15.97
N ALA A 624 -8.66 22.39 15.16
CA ALA A 624 -9.19 23.73 15.50
C ALA A 624 -10.70 23.71 15.80
N ASN A 625 -11.47 22.87 15.10
CA ASN A 625 -12.89 22.68 15.39
C ASN A 625 -13.12 22.03 16.76
N MET A 626 -12.34 20.99 17.11
CA MET A 626 -12.41 20.38 18.44
C MET A 626 -12.08 21.37 19.55
N ARG A 627 -11.08 22.25 19.34
CA ARG A 627 -10.72 23.30 20.31
C ARG A 627 -11.88 24.26 20.58
N LYS A 628 -12.55 24.72 19.52
CA LYS A 628 -13.73 25.61 19.64
C LYS A 628 -14.91 24.90 20.30
N GLN A 629 -15.20 23.66 19.90
CA GLN A 629 -16.32 22.88 20.45
C GLN A 629 -16.11 22.50 21.91
N MET A 630 -14.91 22.05 22.28
CA MET A 630 -14.57 21.71 23.66
C MET A 630 -14.56 22.96 24.56
N TRP A 631 -14.08 24.10 24.04
CA TRP A 631 -14.12 25.38 24.77
C TRP A 631 -15.54 25.89 24.99
N LYS A 632 -16.39 25.83 23.96
CA LYS A 632 -17.81 26.19 24.06
C LYS A 632 -18.56 25.32 25.06
N ASN A 633 -18.14 24.06 25.22
CA ASN A 633 -18.73 23.09 26.14
C ASN A 633 -17.84 22.80 27.36
N LYS A 634 -16.97 23.74 27.79
CA LYS A 634 -15.91 23.50 28.77
C LYS A 634 -16.42 22.92 30.10
N GLU A 635 -17.59 23.37 30.56
CA GLU A 635 -18.22 22.92 31.81
C GLU A 635 -18.65 21.45 31.74
N ASN A 636 -19.16 21.00 30.58
CA ASN A 636 -19.59 19.62 30.34
C ASN A 636 -18.45 18.65 29.95
N MET A 637 -17.21 19.10 30.05
CA MET A 637 -16.02 18.34 29.67
C MET A 637 -15.17 17.94 30.87
N VAL A 638 -15.24 18.69 31.98
CA VAL A 638 -14.63 18.31 33.25
C VAL A 638 -15.23 16.98 33.73
N GLY A 639 -14.39 16.09 34.26
CA GLY A 639 -14.77 14.74 34.69
C GLY A 639 -14.80 13.68 33.58
N LYS A 640 -14.74 14.05 32.30
CA LYS A 640 -14.69 13.07 31.20
C LYS A 640 -13.29 12.47 31.04
N VAL A 641 -13.24 11.22 30.62
CA VAL A 641 -11.98 10.49 30.40
C VAL A 641 -11.54 10.61 28.94
N VAL A 642 -10.24 10.79 28.72
CA VAL A 642 -9.62 10.82 27.40
C VAL A 642 -8.57 9.73 27.28
N THR A 643 -8.51 9.08 26.12
CA THR A 643 -7.35 8.27 25.75
C THR A 643 -6.35 9.17 25.02
N PHE A 644 -5.10 9.12 25.44
CA PHE A 644 -4.00 9.88 24.85
C PHE A 644 -2.78 8.98 24.64
N GLY A 645 -2.03 9.24 23.57
CA GLY A 645 -0.76 8.58 23.31
C GLY A 645 0.39 9.37 23.93
N TYR A 646 1.43 8.70 24.41
CA TYR A 646 2.59 9.36 25.03
C TYR A 646 3.91 8.68 24.70
N LYS A 647 5.03 9.37 24.94
CA LYS A 647 6.40 8.94 24.58
C LYS A 647 7.26 8.67 25.83
N GLY A 648 6.83 7.67 26.60
CA GLY A 648 7.47 7.31 27.88
C GLY A 648 7.14 8.30 29.01
N LEU A 649 7.65 8.04 30.22
CA LEU A 649 7.35 8.81 31.44
C LEU A 649 8.55 9.70 31.85
N THR A 650 8.28 10.79 32.57
CA THR A 650 9.32 11.58 33.27
C THR A 650 9.83 10.81 34.50
N GLY A 651 10.94 11.24 35.10
CA GLY A 651 11.45 10.66 36.36
C GLY A 651 10.47 10.74 37.54
N LYS A 652 9.43 11.57 37.45
CA LYS A 652 8.33 11.66 38.42
C LYS A 652 7.08 10.86 37.98
N GLY A 653 7.17 10.04 36.94
CA GLY A 653 6.08 9.19 36.44
C GLY A 653 5.02 9.90 35.59
N ILE A 654 5.28 11.11 35.08
CA ILE A 654 4.32 11.88 34.27
C ILE A 654 4.51 11.56 32.78
N PRO A 655 3.45 11.33 31.98
CA PRO A 655 3.57 11.07 30.55
C PRO A 655 4.23 12.21 29.77
N ARG A 656 5.23 11.90 28.94
CA ARG A 656 5.91 12.86 28.06
C ARG A 656 5.20 13.03 26.71
N HIS A 657 5.09 14.27 26.27
CA HIS A 657 4.42 14.68 25.02
C HIS A 657 3.05 14.01 24.80
N PRO A 658 2.14 14.12 25.78
CA PRO A 658 0.82 13.51 25.64
C PRO A 658 0.07 14.20 24.50
N ALA A 659 -0.49 13.38 23.62
CA ALA A 659 -1.29 13.83 22.49
C ALA A 659 -2.65 13.16 22.53
N PHE A 660 -3.69 13.99 22.51
CA PHE A 660 -5.07 13.52 22.51
C PHE A 660 -5.32 12.59 21.32
N MET A 661 -5.93 11.44 21.59
CA MET A 661 -6.34 10.49 20.56
C MET A 661 -7.85 10.47 20.41
N ARG A 662 -8.58 10.29 21.52
CA ARG A 662 -10.05 10.21 21.53
C ARG A 662 -10.61 10.43 22.93
N MET A 663 -11.86 10.87 23.00
CA MET A 663 -12.65 10.78 24.23
C MET A 663 -12.95 9.30 24.51
N ARG A 664 -12.94 8.89 25.78
CA ARG A 664 -13.50 7.61 26.19
C ARG A 664 -15.01 7.72 26.11
N VAL A 665 -15.65 6.79 25.40
CA VAL A 665 -17.11 6.70 25.38
C VAL A 665 -17.47 5.87 26.60
N ASN A 666 -18.09 6.48 27.60
CA ASN A 666 -18.74 5.69 28.64
C ASN A 666 -19.89 4.95 27.94
N ALA A 667 -19.89 3.62 28.05
CA ALA A 667 -21.14 2.91 27.92
C ALA A 667 -22.06 3.49 29.00
N ASP A 668 -23.25 3.91 28.61
CA ASP A 668 -24.23 4.66 29.42
C ASP A 668 -24.03 6.19 29.38
N THR A 669 -24.24 6.77 28.20
CA THR A 669 -25.08 7.97 27.98
C THR A 669 -25.35 8.20 26.50
#